data_AF-A0A430EM62-F1
#
_entry.id   AF-A0A430EM62-F1
#
_cell.length_a   1.000
_cell.length_b   1.000
_cell.length_c   1.000
_cell.angle_alpha   90.00
_cell.angle_beta   90.00
_cell.angle_gamma   90.00
#
_symmetry.space_group_name_H-M   'P 1'
#
loop_
_entity.id
_entity.type
_entity.pdbx_description
1 polymer ?
#
loop_
_entity_poly.entity_id
_entity_poly.type
_entity_poly.pdbx_seq_one_letter_code
_entity_poly.pdbx_strand_id
1 'polypeptide(L)'
;MADPHPFFALHRHGMIRAGVCTPVGTVADPAANARATIVLAQAGDAAGADILVFPELNVTSYAIDDLHLQDTILAATEAGIAAIVEASRTLKPVLLVGAALARNGRLYNCAIAIARGRILGVVPKTYLPNYREYYEKRWFASGSGLRDLAITVAGQTVPFGPDLLFAAEDLADFVFHIEICEDYWAPQPPSTEGAMAGALVLCNLSASNIVIGKGRERELLCASQSSRTISAYLYSASGPGESTTDLAWDGQGLIYEFGEKLAASQRFELTDAITYADLDLERLRLERMRDGTFNDNARNAGMPETRFRRIAFAHQPDFADRGLLRPTRRFPFVPNTPAALEEDCYEAFNIQVEGLRQRLASTKSKALIIGISGGLDSTHALIVAAKAMDRLGRPRTDILGYTMPGFATSEGTKSNAWALMRAIGITAAEIDIRPTARQMLADIGHPFAQGEPVYDVTFENVQAGLRTDYLFRLANRNGGFVLGTGDLSELALGWSTYGVGDQMSHYGVNAGVPKTLIQYLIRWSVESGQFDGEAATVLLSILDTEISPELVPADADGKMQSTQDRIGPYELHDFFLHHIARFGLKPSKVAFLAWHAWRDAEAGLWPIGFPAEGRNQYDLATIAKWLETFLFRFFQISQFKRSALPNGPKVSGAAALSPRGDWRAPSDSVATAWIEELRAALP
;
A
#
# COMPACT_ATOMS: atom_id res chain seq x y z
N MET A 1 23.49 -26.93 7.23
CA MET A 1 22.13 -26.47 6.88
C MET A 1 22.23 -25.95 5.46
N ALA A 2 21.36 -26.39 4.55
CA ALA A 2 21.36 -25.85 3.19
C ALA A 2 21.07 -24.34 3.25
N ASP A 3 21.75 -23.55 2.43
CA ASP A 3 21.46 -22.12 2.34
C ASP A 3 19.97 -21.93 1.97
N PRO A 4 19.23 -21.05 2.67
CA PRO A 4 17.82 -20.83 2.39
C PRO A 4 17.64 -20.34 0.95
N HIS A 5 16.57 -20.80 0.29
CA HIS A 5 16.28 -20.44 -1.09
C HIS A 5 16.22 -18.90 -1.26
N PRO A 6 16.78 -18.30 -2.34
CA PRO A 6 16.82 -16.84 -2.52
C PRO A 6 15.47 -16.12 -2.48
N PHE A 7 14.37 -16.87 -2.65
CA PHE A 7 13.00 -16.36 -2.47
C PHE A 7 12.78 -15.72 -1.10
N PHE A 8 13.43 -16.19 -0.03
CA PHE A 8 13.23 -15.66 1.32
C PHE A 8 14.04 -14.40 1.62
N ALA A 9 14.91 -13.98 0.70
CA ALA A 9 15.74 -12.80 0.86
C ALA A 9 14.99 -11.54 0.38
N LEU A 10 14.85 -10.54 1.25
CA LEU A 10 14.19 -9.27 0.90
C LEU A 10 14.86 -8.57 -0.29
N HIS A 11 16.18 -8.68 -0.45
CA HIS A 11 16.91 -8.10 -1.59
C HIS A 11 16.51 -8.70 -2.93
N ARG A 12 16.11 -9.98 -2.96
CA ARG A 12 15.59 -10.62 -4.18
C ARG A 12 14.28 -10.01 -4.65
N HIS A 13 13.58 -9.38 -3.71
CA HIS A 13 12.28 -8.74 -3.88
C HIS A 13 12.40 -7.21 -4.04
N GLY A 14 13.58 -6.68 -4.36
CA GLY A 14 13.77 -5.24 -4.61
C GLY A 14 13.56 -4.36 -3.36
N MET A 15 13.79 -4.93 -2.19
CA MET A 15 13.74 -4.24 -0.90
C MET A 15 15.13 -4.01 -0.33
N ILE A 16 15.22 -3.05 0.59
CA ILE A 16 16.38 -2.86 1.47
C ILE A 16 15.93 -2.69 2.92
N ARG A 17 16.77 -3.04 3.87
CA ARG A 17 16.58 -2.74 5.29
C ARG A 17 17.24 -1.42 5.65
N ALA A 18 16.44 -0.43 6.02
CA ALA A 18 16.93 0.86 6.51
C ALA A 18 16.88 0.93 8.04
N GLY A 19 17.86 1.61 8.63
CA GLY A 19 17.86 1.97 10.04
C GLY A 19 18.04 3.46 10.25
N VAL A 20 17.29 4.04 11.18
CA VAL A 20 17.54 5.39 11.72
C VAL A 20 18.06 5.25 13.14
N CYS A 21 19.23 5.82 13.38
CA CYS A 21 20.00 5.65 14.61
C CYS A 21 19.76 6.82 15.58
N THR A 22 19.78 6.54 16.87
CA THR A 22 19.73 7.54 17.93
C THR A 22 20.82 7.19 18.95
N PRO A 23 22.07 7.62 18.70
CA PRO A 23 23.16 7.41 19.66
C PRO A 23 22.99 8.32 20.89
N VAL A 24 23.50 7.86 22.03
CA VAL A 24 23.77 8.70 23.19
C VAL A 24 25.00 9.56 22.90
N GLY A 25 24.78 10.86 22.70
CA GLY A 25 25.84 11.82 22.45
C GLY A 25 26.69 12.09 23.69
N THR A 26 27.92 12.52 23.47
CA THR A 26 28.78 13.12 24.47
C THR A 26 29.26 14.46 23.92
N VAL A 27 28.77 15.54 24.51
CA VAL A 27 29.03 16.93 24.11
C VAL A 27 30.52 17.17 23.92
N ALA A 28 30.94 17.51 22.70
CA ALA A 28 32.31 17.85 22.34
C ALA A 28 33.36 16.73 22.60
N ASP A 29 32.96 15.45 22.64
CA ASP A 29 33.87 14.30 22.67
C ASP A 29 33.73 13.44 21.39
N PRO A 30 34.44 13.80 20.31
CA PRO A 30 34.38 13.04 19.07
C PRO A 30 34.81 11.58 19.16
N ALA A 31 35.70 11.25 20.10
CA ALA A 31 36.15 9.88 20.28
C ALA A 31 35.04 9.01 20.88
N ALA A 32 34.31 9.52 21.88
CA ALA A 32 33.16 8.83 22.46
C ALA A 32 32.03 8.66 21.45
N ASN A 33 31.69 9.72 20.72
CA ASN A 33 30.64 9.70 19.72
C ASN A 33 30.96 8.76 18.54
N ALA A 34 32.22 8.71 18.11
CA ALA A 34 32.66 7.74 17.11
C ALA A 34 32.52 6.30 17.60
N ARG A 35 32.84 6.01 18.87
CA ARG A 35 32.62 4.68 19.46
C ARG A 35 31.13 4.30 19.49
N ALA A 36 30.25 5.21 19.92
CA ALA A 36 28.80 4.97 19.91
C ALA A 36 28.29 4.70 18.48
N THR A 37 28.77 5.47 17.50
CA THR A 37 28.48 5.28 16.08
C THR A 37 28.90 3.89 15.60
N ILE A 38 30.11 3.44 15.94
CA ILE A 38 30.64 2.12 15.56
C ILE A 38 29.82 1.00 16.19
N VAL A 39 29.44 1.12 17.46
CA VAL A 39 28.61 0.11 18.15
C VAL A 39 27.25 -0.03 17.48
N LEU A 40 26.59 1.09 17.17
CA LEU A 40 25.33 1.06 16.43
C LEU A 40 25.51 0.52 14.99
N ALA A 41 26.61 0.86 14.32
CA ALA A 41 26.92 0.33 13.00
C ALA A 41 27.08 -1.20 13.00
N GLN A 42 27.73 -1.75 14.03
CA GLN A 42 27.86 -3.21 14.24
C GLN A 42 26.50 -3.86 14.54
N ALA A 43 25.66 -3.23 15.37
CA ALA A 43 24.31 -3.72 15.65
C ALA A 43 23.43 -3.72 14.39
N GLY A 44 23.51 -2.66 13.57
CA GLY A 44 22.83 -2.57 12.28
C GLY A 44 23.31 -3.61 11.27
N ASP A 45 24.62 -3.85 11.17
CA ASP A 45 25.17 -4.93 10.33
C ASP A 45 24.64 -6.31 10.75
N ALA A 46 24.63 -6.59 12.06
CA ALA A 46 24.08 -7.83 12.61
C ALA A 46 22.57 -8.00 12.32
N ALA A 47 21.82 -6.90 12.33
CA ALA A 47 20.40 -6.87 11.96
C ALA A 47 20.15 -6.95 10.44
N GLY A 48 21.21 -6.92 9.62
CA GLY A 48 21.14 -6.96 8.17
C GLY A 48 20.70 -5.64 7.52
N ALA A 49 21.02 -4.51 8.15
CA ALA A 49 20.74 -3.19 7.57
C ALA A 49 21.63 -2.92 6.34
N ASP A 50 21.03 -2.28 5.33
CA ASP A 50 21.72 -1.82 4.12
C ASP A 50 22.15 -0.35 4.23
N ILE A 51 21.44 0.44 5.02
CA ILE A 51 21.73 1.86 5.28
C ILE A 51 21.39 2.23 6.72
N LEU A 52 22.27 3.02 7.36
CA LEU A 52 22.09 3.57 8.70
C LEU A 52 22.25 5.09 8.67
N VAL A 53 21.22 5.81 9.11
CA VAL A 53 21.20 7.27 9.16
C VAL A 53 21.37 7.74 10.60
N PHE A 54 22.45 8.48 10.87
CA PHE A 54 22.73 9.07 12.18
C PHE A 54 22.25 10.54 12.28
N PRO A 55 22.20 11.13 13.48
CA PRO A 55 21.84 12.53 13.63
C PRO A 55 22.84 13.50 12.97
N GLU A 56 22.39 14.74 12.81
CA GLU A 56 23.23 15.86 12.39
C GLU A 56 24.39 16.05 13.37
N LEU A 57 25.60 16.26 12.85
CA LEU A 57 26.81 16.48 13.65
C LEU A 57 27.04 15.42 14.75
N ASN A 58 26.53 14.19 14.59
CA ASN A 58 26.60 13.17 15.64
C ASN A 58 28.03 12.85 16.09
N VAL A 59 29.04 13.03 15.24
CA VAL A 59 30.45 12.84 15.63
C VAL A 59 30.88 13.89 16.64
N THR A 60 30.44 15.15 16.57
CA THR A 60 30.82 16.20 17.53
C THR A 60 29.80 16.44 18.62
N SER A 61 28.55 16.00 18.42
CA SER A 61 27.34 16.62 18.94
C SER A 61 27.04 17.96 18.25
N TYR A 62 25.76 18.28 18.07
CA TYR A 62 25.32 19.51 17.43
C TYR A 62 25.49 20.71 18.35
N ALA A 63 25.06 20.58 19.61
CA ALA A 63 24.91 21.69 20.55
C ALA A 63 26.22 21.98 21.31
N ILE A 64 27.26 22.36 20.58
CA ILE A 64 28.57 22.74 21.14
C ILE A 64 28.99 24.19 20.80
N ASP A 65 28.13 24.94 20.10
CA ASP A 65 28.30 26.36 19.77
C ASP A 65 29.70 26.72 19.23
N ASP A 66 30.36 27.71 19.83
CA ASP A 66 31.69 28.20 19.42
C ASP A 66 32.80 27.13 19.54
N LEU A 67 32.52 25.99 20.20
CA LEU A 67 33.45 24.85 20.21
C LEU A 67 33.62 24.23 18.82
N HIS A 68 32.66 24.41 17.90
CA HIS A 68 32.81 24.02 16.48
C HIS A 68 34.02 24.68 15.81
N LEU A 69 34.43 25.87 16.29
CA LEU A 69 35.53 26.65 15.71
C LEU A 69 36.90 26.37 16.36
N GLN A 70 36.99 25.38 17.25
CA GLN A 70 38.25 25.03 17.92
C GLN A 70 39.00 23.96 17.11
N ASP A 71 40.22 24.25 16.67
CA ASP A 71 41.04 23.31 15.90
C ASP A 71 41.24 21.96 16.59
N THR A 72 41.26 21.93 17.93
CA THR A 72 41.31 20.69 18.71
C THR A 72 40.09 19.81 18.48
N ILE A 73 38.88 20.40 18.44
CA ILE A 73 37.64 19.67 18.15
C ILE A 73 37.64 19.19 16.70
N LEU A 74 38.07 20.03 15.76
CA LEU A 74 38.15 19.66 14.34
C LEU A 74 39.12 18.48 14.11
N ALA A 75 40.31 18.52 14.72
CA ALA A 75 41.27 17.42 14.64
C ALA A 75 40.75 16.12 15.28
N ALA A 76 40.08 16.23 16.44
CA ALA A 76 39.44 15.08 17.08
C ALA A 76 38.28 14.51 16.24
N THR A 77 37.52 15.37 15.55
CA THR A 77 36.45 14.99 14.63
C THR A 77 36.99 14.19 13.46
N GLU A 78 38.08 14.66 12.83
CA GLU A 78 38.71 13.95 11.72
C GLU A 78 39.28 12.57 12.16
N ALA A 79 39.86 12.48 13.36
CA ALA A 79 40.28 11.21 13.94
C ALA A 79 39.09 10.26 14.23
N GLY A 80 37.97 10.79 14.72
CA GLY A 80 36.74 10.01 14.93
C GLY A 80 36.16 9.47 13.62
N ILE A 81 36.14 10.29 12.56
CA ILE A 81 35.74 9.86 11.22
C ILE A 81 36.67 8.75 10.71
N ALA A 82 38.00 8.91 10.87
CA ALA A 82 38.95 7.88 10.47
C ALA A 82 38.69 6.53 11.18
N ALA A 83 38.33 6.56 12.46
CA ALA A 83 37.97 5.35 13.21
C ALA A 83 36.67 4.70 12.69
N ILE A 84 35.64 5.49 12.37
CA ILE A 84 34.40 4.99 11.77
C ILE A 84 34.67 4.38 10.39
N VAL A 85 35.47 5.04 9.56
CA VAL A 85 35.87 4.54 8.23
C VAL A 85 36.59 3.20 8.38
N GLU A 86 37.56 3.09 9.29
CA GLU A 86 38.28 1.83 9.50
C GLU A 86 37.35 0.70 9.97
N ALA A 87 36.48 0.98 10.96
CA ALA A 87 35.51 0.01 11.44
C ALA A 87 34.52 -0.43 10.33
N SER A 88 34.16 0.46 9.40
CA SER A 88 33.22 0.15 8.32
C SER A 88 33.75 -0.86 7.30
N ARG A 89 35.06 -1.18 7.28
CA ARG A 89 35.65 -2.14 6.32
C ARG A 89 34.96 -3.50 6.31
N THR A 90 34.53 -3.96 7.48
CA THR A 90 33.88 -5.27 7.66
C THR A 90 32.36 -5.18 7.76
N LEU A 91 31.79 -3.97 7.74
CA LEU A 91 30.34 -3.76 7.86
C LEU A 91 29.71 -3.64 6.47
N LYS A 92 28.51 -4.21 6.33
CA LYS A 92 27.68 -4.12 5.13
C LYS A 92 26.96 -2.78 4.96
N PRO A 93 26.33 -2.17 5.99
CA PRO A 93 25.51 -0.98 5.77
C PRO A 93 26.34 0.21 5.29
N VAL A 94 25.73 1.03 4.45
CA VAL A 94 26.18 2.40 4.22
C VAL A 94 25.87 3.24 5.46
N LEU A 95 26.88 3.89 6.02
CA LEU A 95 26.75 4.75 7.21
C LEU A 95 26.65 6.20 6.75
N LEU A 96 25.60 6.91 7.18
CA LEU A 96 25.47 8.36 7.00
C LEU A 96 25.72 9.06 8.32
N VAL A 97 26.90 9.66 8.47
CA VAL A 97 27.35 10.29 9.71
C VAL A 97 27.49 11.80 9.56
N GLY A 98 27.10 12.56 10.58
CA GLY A 98 27.19 14.00 10.63
C GLY A 98 28.47 14.51 11.28
N ALA A 99 29.16 15.47 10.65
CA ALA A 99 30.36 16.09 11.19
C ALA A 99 30.59 17.51 10.67
N ALA A 100 31.32 18.32 11.44
CA ALA A 100 31.80 19.64 11.02
C ALA A 100 33.13 19.48 10.26
N LEU A 101 33.20 19.96 9.01
CA LEU A 101 34.36 19.78 8.14
C LEU A 101 34.87 21.08 7.55
N ALA A 102 36.19 21.29 7.63
CA ALA A 102 36.85 22.47 7.08
C ALA A 102 37.18 22.31 5.59
N ARG A 103 36.89 23.33 4.79
CA ARG A 103 37.27 23.40 3.37
C ARG A 103 37.49 24.86 2.94
N ASN A 104 38.63 25.15 2.32
CA ASN A 104 38.99 26.48 1.82
C ASN A 104 38.77 27.59 2.87
N GLY A 105 39.24 27.37 4.10
CA GLY A 105 39.13 28.35 5.19
C GLY A 105 37.72 28.58 5.75
N ARG A 106 36.76 27.70 5.44
CA ARG A 106 35.39 27.74 5.95
C ARG A 106 35.03 26.41 6.59
N LEU A 107 34.15 26.44 7.58
CA LEU A 107 33.60 25.24 8.21
C LEU A 107 32.21 24.95 7.62
N TYR A 108 31.91 23.67 7.38
CA TYR A 108 30.63 23.21 6.85
C TYR A 108 30.02 22.17 7.79
N ASN A 109 28.71 22.24 7.97
CA ASN A 109 27.93 21.16 8.58
C ASN A 109 27.66 20.12 7.49
N CYS A 110 28.20 18.93 7.65
CA CYS A 110 28.26 17.92 6.60
C CYS A 110 27.69 16.58 7.03
N ALA A 111 27.07 15.89 6.08
CA ALA A 111 26.81 14.47 6.14
C ALA A 111 27.83 13.71 5.28
N ILE A 112 28.35 12.61 5.79
CA ILE A 112 29.39 11.80 5.15
C ILE A 112 28.80 10.43 4.89
N ALA A 113 28.80 10.00 3.62
CA ALA A 113 28.44 8.63 3.25
C ALA A 113 29.68 7.74 3.30
N ILE A 114 29.66 6.70 4.12
CA ILE A 114 30.78 5.78 4.35
C ILE A 114 30.31 4.36 4.05
N ALA A 115 31.08 3.62 3.26
CA ALA A 115 30.83 2.20 3.00
C ALA A 115 32.15 1.45 2.81
N ARG A 116 32.31 0.32 3.50
CA ARG A 116 33.43 -0.64 3.32
C ARG A 116 34.82 0.02 3.32
N GLY A 117 35.08 0.91 4.28
CA GLY A 117 36.36 1.60 4.41
C GLY A 117 36.58 2.78 3.45
N ARG A 118 35.55 3.16 2.69
CA ARG A 118 35.61 4.28 1.75
C ARG A 118 34.61 5.35 2.13
N ILE A 119 35.05 6.61 2.07
CA ILE A 119 34.12 7.74 2.03
C ILE A 119 33.63 7.84 0.58
N LEU A 120 32.32 7.73 0.37
CA LEU A 120 31.69 7.83 -0.95
C LEU A 120 31.57 9.29 -1.38
N GLY A 121 31.23 10.17 -0.44
CA GLY A 121 31.07 11.60 -0.68
C GLY A 121 30.63 12.34 0.57
N VAL A 122 30.70 13.68 0.50
CA VAL A 122 30.38 14.59 1.59
C VAL A 122 29.35 15.62 1.11
N VAL A 123 28.22 15.68 1.80
CA VAL A 123 27.11 16.57 1.48
C VAL A 123 27.03 17.69 2.52
N PRO A 124 27.33 18.96 2.17
CA PRO A 124 27.16 20.08 3.09
C PRO A 124 25.69 20.53 3.17
N LYS A 125 25.25 20.95 4.36
CA LYS A 125 23.93 21.53 4.62
C LYS A 125 23.70 22.76 3.76
N THR A 126 22.54 22.83 3.10
CA THR A 126 22.25 23.93 2.16
C THR A 126 21.68 25.14 2.87
N TYR A 127 20.66 24.96 3.71
CA TYR A 127 20.00 26.02 4.44
C TYR A 127 20.48 26.03 5.89
N LEU A 128 21.14 27.11 6.31
CA LEU A 128 21.60 27.28 7.69
C LEU A 128 20.61 28.17 8.45
N PRO A 129 19.85 27.64 9.41
CA PRO A 129 18.94 28.45 10.21
C PRO A 129 19.75 29.41 11.08
N ASN A 130 19.31 30.67 11.11
CA ASN A 130 19.94 31.74 11.91
C ASN A 130 18.85 32.66 12.47
N TYR A 131 17.87 32.04 13.10
CA TYR A 131 16.69 32.66 13.68
C TYR A 131 16.26 31.89 14.94
N ARG A 132 15.62 32.59 15.88
CA ARG A 132 15.17 32.04 17.17
C ARG A 132 16.32 31.33 17.90
N GLU A 133 16.20 30.03 18.17
CA GLU A 133 17.20 29.23 18.88
C GLU A 133 18.44 28.87 18.04
N TYR A 134 18.41 29.11 16.72
CA TYR A 134 19.47 28.68 15.81
C TYR A 134 20.42 29.82 15.44
N TYR A 135 21.73 29.55 15.51
CA TYR A 135 22.81 30.50 15.21
C TYR A 135 23.83 29.93 14.19
N GLU A 136 23.43 28.98 13.34
CA GLU A 136 24.37 28.16 12.55
C GLU A 136 25.26 28.97 11.60
N LYS A 137 24.78 30.11 11.08
CA LYS A 137 25.58 30.98 10.20
C LYS A 137 26.76 31.65 10.91
N ARG A 138 26.81 31.61 12.24
CA ARG A 138 27.97 32.05 13.03
C ARG A 138 29.18 31.15 12.80
N TRP A 139 28.95 29.84 12.66
CA TRP A 139 30.03 28.83 12.61
C TRP A 139 30.18 28.22 11.22
N PHE A 140 29.07 27.99 10.52
CA PHE A 140 29.04 27.23 9.28
C PHE A 140 28.80 28.09 8.04
N ALA A 141 29.38 27.67 6.93
CA ALA A 141 29.08 28.15 5.59
C ALA A 141 28.03 27.26 4.91
N SER A 142 27.17 27.88 4.11
CA SER A 142 26.13 27.18 3.34
C SER A 142 26.74 26.37 2.19
N GLY A 143 26.20 25.17 1.97
CA GLY A 143 26.48 24.32 0.81
C GLY A 143 25.79 24.76 -0.48
N SER A 144 24.92 25.78 -0.42
CA SER A 144 24.15 26.25 -1.58
C SER A 144 25.04 26.70 -2.73
N GLY A 145 24.71 26.25 -3.94
CA GLY A 145 25.43 26.57 -5.18
C GLY A 145 26.78 25.86 -5.35
N LEU A 146 27.22 25.04 -4.39
CA LEU A 146 28.44 24.25 -4.54
C LEU A 146 28.15 23.02 -5.41
N ARG A 147 28.92 22.82 -6.48
CA ARG A 147 28.80 21.69 -7.41
C ARG A 147 30.15 21.30 -7.97
N ASP A 148 30.31 20.05 -8.37
CA ASP A 148 31.54 19.55 -8.99
C ASP A 148 32.81 19.77 -8.15
N LEU A 149 32.66 19.80 -6.82
CA LEU A 149 33.77 20.00 -5.89
C LEU A 149 34.23 18.68 -5.26
N ALA A 150 35.40 18.74 -4.63
CA ALA A 150 35.95 17.68 -3.78
C ALA A 150 36.43 18.25 -2.43
N ILE A 151 36.57 17.36 -1.45
CA ILE A 151 37.12 17.61 -0.11
C ILE A 151 38.02 16.43 0.30
N THR A 152 39.05 16.69 1.10
CA THR A 152 39.88 15.64 1.71
C THR A 152 39.46 15.46 3.17
N VAL A 153 39.12 14.24 3.55
CA VAL A 153 38.70 13.88 4.92
C VAL A 153 39.32 12.53 5.28
N ALA A 154 39.96 12.43 6.44
CA ALA A 154 40.58 11.19 6.92
C ALA A 154 41.53 10.56 5.87
N GLY A 155 42.27 11.41 5.15
CA GLY A 155 43.20 11.01 4.09
C GLY A 155 42.57 10.60 2.76
N GLN A 156 41.25 10.69 2.58
CA GLN A 156 40.55 10.36 1.34
C GLN A 156 40.01 11.63 0.66
N THR A 157 40.33 11.84 -0.62
CA THR A 157 39.77 12.92 -1.44
C THR A 157 38.53 12.44 -2.16
N VAL A 158 37.39 13.06 -1.89
CA VAL A 158 36.06 12.57 -2.29
C VAL A 158 35.17 13.70 -2.83
N PRO A 159 34.11 13.37 -3.60
CA PRO A 159 33.12 14.35 -4.04
C PRO A 159 32.49 15.12 -2.88
N PHE A 160 32.33 16.43 -3.06
CA PHE A 160 31.74 17.36 -2.11
C PHE A 160 30.65 18.20 -2.76
N GLY A 161 29.45 18.21 -2.21
CA GLY A 161 28.35 19.07 -2.67
C GLY A 161 26.94 18.49 -2.41
N PRO A 162 25.89 19.33 -2.44
CA PRO A 162 24.49 18.91 -2.39
C PRO A 162 23.99 18.24 -3.69
N ASP A 163 24.81 18.20 -4.74
CA ASP A 163 24.50 17.63 -6.05
C ASP A 163 24.84 16.13 -6.15
N LEU A 164 24.92 15.39 -5.04
CA LEU A 164 25.33 13.99 -5.01
C LEU A 164 24.13 13.03 -4.93
N LEU A 165 24.17 11.99 -5.76
CA LEU A 165 23.40 10.76 -5.61
C LEU A 165 24.35 9.60 -5.35
N PHE A 166 23.96 8.67 -4.50
CA PHE A 166 24.73 7.47 -4.23
C PHE A 166 23.94 6.26 -4.71
N ALA A 167 24.55 5.41 -5.53
CA ALA A 167 23.87 4.31 -6.19
C ALA A 167 24.65 3.00 -6.06
N ALA A 168 23.99 1.97 -5.55
CA ALA A 168 24.56 0.63 -5.55
C ALA A 168 24.64 0.09 -6.99
N GLU A 169 25.77 -0.51 -7.34
CA GLU A 169 25.98 -1.13 -8.66
C GLU A 169 25.42 -2.56 -8.73
N ASP A 170 25.28 -3.21 -7.57
CA ASP A 170 24.97 -4.64 -7.41
C ASP A 170 23.67 -4.89 -6.62
N LEU A 171 22.92 -3.83 -6.30
CA LEU A 171 21.58 -3.91 -5.73
C LEU A 171 20.66 -2.92 -6.44
N ALA A 172 19.74 -3.47 -7.25
CA ALA A 172 18.83 -2.66 -8.06
C ALA A 172 18.01 -1.69 -7.21
N ASP A 173 17.73 -0.52 -7.77
CA ASP A 173 16.90 0.54 -7.18
C ASP A 173 17.45 1.13 -5.86
N PHE A 174 18.57 0.64 -5.31
CA PHE A 174 19.22 1.25 -4.14
C PHE A 174 19.99 2.52 -4.53
N VAL A 175 19.24 3.62 -4.62
CA VAL A 175 19.73 4.96 -4.92
C VAL A 175 19.25 5.93 -3.85
N PHE A 176 20.18 6.61 -3.19
CA PHE A 176 19.85 7.53 -2.11
C PHE A 176 20.46 8.93 -2.30
N HIS A 177 19.81 9.90 -1.68
CA HIS A 177 20.23 11.29 -1.58
C HIS A 177 20.18 11.75 -0.12
N ILE A 178 21.04 12.70 0.23
CA ILE A 178 21.21 13.17 1.61
C ILE A 178 20.91 14.66 1.67
N GLU A 179 20.16 15.07 2.67
CA GLU A 179 20.00 16.46 3.09
C GLU A 179 20.11 16.56 4.62
N ILE A 180 20.18 17.77 5.17
CA ILE A 180 20.47 17.95 6.60
C ILE A 180 19.47 18.93 7.23
N CYS A 181 18.71 18.45 8.21
CA CYS A 181 17.90 19.24 9.14
C CYS A 181 17.07 20.33 8.45
N GLU A 182 17.39 21.61 8.62
CA GLU A 182 16.68 22.74 8.00
C GLU A 182 16.41 22.59 6.50
N ASP A 183 17.24 21.82 5.78
CA ASP A 183 17.05 21.55 4.36
C ASP A 183 15.64 21.04 4.01
N TYR A 184 15.04 20.17 4.84
CA TYR A 184 13.69 19.64 4.56
C TYR A 184 12.55 20.59 4.93
N TRP A 185 12.83 21.64 5.72
CA TRP A 185 11.86 22.69 6.07
C TRP A 185 11.78 23.78 5.01
N ALA A 186 12.78 23.86 4.13
CA ALA A 186 12.80 24.83 3.07
C ALA A 186 11.57 24.64 2.15
N PRO A 187 10.99 25.72 1.59
CA PRO A 187 9.89 25.60 0.62
C PRO A 187 10.22 24.73 -0.59
N GLN A 188 11.50 24.64 -0.95
CA GLN A 188 12.04 23.72 -1.95
C GLN A 188 13.25 22.98 -1.35
N PRO A 189 13.01 21.82 -0.72
CA PRO A 189 14.08 21.00 -0.17
C PRO A 189 15.04 20.47 -1.25
N PRO A 190 16.34 20.32 -0.95
CA PRO A 190 17.29 19.65 -1.84
C PRO A 190 16.81 18.25 -2.26
N SER A 191 16.15 17.52 -1.37
CA SER A 191 15.61 16.20 -1.64
C SER A 191 14.55 16.16 -2.74
N THR A 192 13.86 17.27 -3.04
CA THR A 192 12.95 17.35 -4.19
C THR A 192 13.72 17.16 -5.50
N GLU A 193 14.85 17.85 -5.66
CA GLU A 193 15.68 17.69 -6.85
C GLU A 193 16.43 16.36 -6.84
N GLY A 194 16.90 15.89 -5.68
CA GLY A 194 17.52 14.57 -5.54
C GLY A 194 16.58 13.43 -5.94
N ALA A 195 15.31 13.51 -5.58
CA ALA A 195 14.30 12.55 -6.00
C ALA A 195 14.10 12.55 -7.52
N MET A 196 13.91 13.74 -8.12
CA MET A 196 13.77 13.90 -9.58
C MET A 196 15.03 13.47 -10.34
N ALA A 197 16.21 13.62 -9.74
CA ALA A 197 17.47 13.12 -10.29
C ALA A 197 17.62 11.59 -10.21
N GLY A 198 16.74 10.90 -9.46
CA GLY A 198 16.66 9.44 -9.43
C GLY A 198 16.84 8.80 -8.05
N ALA A 199 16.95 9.57 -6.96
CA ALA A 199 16.97 8.99 -5.60
C ALA A 199 15.60 8.38 -5.26
N LEU A 200 15.59 7.14 -4.79
CA LEU A 200 14.40 6.48 -4.23
C LEU A 200 14.38 6.53 -2.71
N VAL A 201 15.53 6.77 -2.07
CA VAL A 201 15.65 6.94 -0.63
C VAL A 201 16.21 8.33 -0.33
N LEU A 202 15.48 9.12 0.46
CA LEU A 202 15.88 10.44 0.93
C LEU A 202 16.28 10.33 2.40
N CYS A 203 17.46 10.80 2.73
CA CYS A 203 18.02 10.69 4.07
C CYS A 203 18.19 12.07 4.69
N ASN A 204 17.68 12.25 5.90
CA ASN A 204 17.79 13.49 6.66
C ASN A 204 18.47 13.24 7.99
N LEU A 205 19.66 13.83 8.12
CA LEU A 205 20.36 13.91 9.39
C LEU A 205 19.90 15.19 10.08
N SER A 206 19.32 15.07 11.27
CA SER A 206 18.77 16.19 12.02
C SER A 206 19.35 16.26 13.42
N ALA A 207 19.58 17.46 13.93
CA ALA A 207 19.76 17.67 15.36
C ALA A 207 18.37 17.88 15.96
N SER A 208 17.71 18.95 15.50
CA SER A 208 16.32 19.29 15.80
C SER A 208 16.00 19.20 17.30
N ASN A 209 16.26 20.27 18.04
CA ASN A 209 15.73 20.43 19.41
C ASN A 209 14.21 20.22 19.44
N ILE A 210 13.69 19.67 20.54
CA ILE A 210 12.26 19.46 20.72
C ILE A 210 11.59 20.68 21.37
N VAL A 211 10.43 21.04 20.84
CA VAL A 211 9.45 21.94 21.48
C VAL A 211 8.05 21.34 21.32
N ILE A 212 7.06 21.86 22.06
CA ILE A 212 5.67 21.39 21.97
C ILE A 212 5.19 21.46 20.51
N GLY A 213 4.66 20.35 20.01
CA GLY A 213 4.10 20.26 18.66
C GLY A 213 5.08 19.82 17.56
N LYS A 214 6.38 20.07 17.71
CA LYS A 214 7.38 19.83 16.66
C LYS A 214 7.49 18.37 16.21
N GLY A 215 7.27 17.42 17.12
CA GLY A 215 7.22 16.00 16.79
C GLY A 215 6.14 15.65 15.74
N ARG A 216 4.98 16.33 15.78
CA ARG A 216 3.91 16.16 14.78
C ARG A 216 4.25 16.86 13.47
N GLU A 217 4.93 18.00 13.54
CA GLU A 217 5.36 18.75 12.35
C GLU A 217 6.41 17.96 11.55
N ARG A 218 7.36 17.31 12.24
CA ARG A 218 8.32 16.37 11.63
C ARG A 218 7.61 15.23 10.90
N GLU A 219 6.65 14.58 11.57
CA GLU A 219 5.85 13.50 10.96
C GLU A 219 5.09 14.00 9.71
N LEU A 220 4.45 15.16 9.79
CA LEU A 220 3.73 15.77 8.67
C LEU A 220 4.65 16.01 7.47
N LEU A 221 5.84 16.59 7.69
CA LEU A 221 6.78 16.90 6.62
C LEU A 221 7.42 15.64 6.02
N CYS A 222 7.78 14.64 6.83
CA CYS A 222 8.26 13.35 6.33
C CYS A 222 7.19 12.63 5.48
N ALA A 223 5.94 12.61 5.95
CA ALA A 223 4.83 12.04 5.20
C ALA A 223 4.60 12.78 3.88
N SER A 224 4.52 14.12 3.94
CA SER A 224 4.29 14.95 2.75
C SER A 224 5.42 14.82 1.73
N GLN A 225 6.68 14.89 2.17
CA GLN A 225 7.82 14.84 1.27
C GLN A 225 7.98 13.46 0.64
N SER A 226 7.86 12.37 1.42
CA SER A 226 7.91 11.00 0.87
C SER A 226 6.79 10.73 -0.13
N SER A 227 5.58 11.26 0.11
CA SER A 227 4.45 11.16 -0.81
C SER A 227 4.70 11.95 -2.11
N ARG A 228 5.01 13.24 -2.01
CA ARG A 228 5.22 14.13 -3.17
C ARG A 228 6.37 13.71 -4.07
N THR A 229 7.43 13.16 -3.47
CA THR A 229 8.62 12.73 -4.21
C THR A 229 8.60 11.25 -4.57
N ILE A 230 7.53 10.52 -4.24
CA ILE A 230 7.37 9.10 -4.49
C ILE A 230 8.66 8.36 -4.06
N SER A 231 9.01 8.49 -2.78
CA SER A 231 10.27 8.01 -2.23
C SER A 231 10.09 7.44 -0.82
N ALA A 232 11.13 6.78 -0.32
CA ALA A 232 11.31 6.56 1.11
C ALA A 232 12.00 7.77 1.74
N TYR A 233 11.65 8.09 2.97
CA TYR A 233 12.24 9.19 3.73
C TYR A 233 12.70 8.69 5.11
N LEU A 234 14.00 8.81 5.36
CA LEU A 234 14.68 8.38 6.59
C LEU A 234 15.07 9.63 7.39
N TYR A 235 14.58 9.74 8.60
CA TYR A 235 14.81 10.89 9.48
C TYR A 235 15.42 10.43 10.79
N SER A 236 16.55 11.03 11.19
CA SER A 236 17.20 10.78 12.48
C SER A 236 17.49 12.10 13.18
N ALA A 237 16.85 12.33 14.34
CA ALA A 237 17.12 13.48 15.21
C ALA A 237 18.08 13.15 16.35
N SER A 238 18.80 14.16 16.85
CA SER A 238 19.61 14.03 18.07
C SER A 238 18.73 13.76 19.29
N GLY A 239 19.28 13.00 20.24
CA GLY A 239 18.59 12.56 21.45
C GLY A 239 19.41 12.78 22.72
N PRO A 240 19.49 11.79 23.62
CA PRO A 240 20.18 11.95 24.90
C PRO A 240 21.66 12.30 24.71
N GLY A 241 22.17 13.20 25.55
CA GLY A 241 23.59 13.53 25.59
C GLY A 241 24.01 14.80 24.83
N GLU A 242 23.10 15.40 24.05
CA GLU A 242 23.28 16.77 23.55
C GLU A 242 23.19 17.80 24.69
N SER A 243 23.80 18.97 24.49
CA SER A 243 23.78 20.04 25.50
C SER A 243 22.36 20.54 25.78
N THR A 244 22.05 20.70 27.06
CA THR A 244 20.76 21.21 27.55
C THR A 244 20.86 22.61 28.13
N THR A 245 21.91 23.37 27.76
CA THR A 245 22.06 24.77 28.19
C THR A 245 20.79 25.57 27.97
N ASP A 246 20.19 25.48 26.77
CA ASP A 246 18.97 26.20 26.39
C ASP A 246 17.91 25.33 25.68
N LEU A 247 18.23 24.07 25.36
CA LEU A 247 17.43 23.21 24.49
C LEU A 247 17.21 21.82 25.09
N ALA A 248 16.25 21.07 24.53
CA ALA A 248 16.01 19.67 24.85
C ALA A 248 15.95 18.85 23.56
N TRP A 249 16.13 17.52 23.67
CA TRP A 249 16.32 16.61 22.54
C TRP A 249 15.51 15.33 22.80
N ASP A 250 14.78 14.87 21.78
CA ASP A 250 13.86 13.74 21.94
C ASP A 250 14.25 12.50 21.14
N GLY A 251 15.30 12.55 20.32
CA GLY A 251 15.82 11.37 19.62
C GLY A 251 14.82 10.75 18.65
N GLN A 252 13.93 11.55 18.06
CA GLN A 252 12.90 11.04 17.16
C GLN A 252 13.51 10.52 15.84
N GLY A 253 13.32 9.22 15.58
CA GLY A 253 13.62 8.57 14.32
C GLY A 253 12.32 8.24 13.58
N LEU A 254 12.27 8.52 12.27
CA LEU A 254 11.09 8.24 11.44
C LEU A 254 11.51 7.56 10.14
N ILE A 255 10.75 6.54 9.73
CA ILE A 255 10.90 5.89 8.43
C ILE A 255 9.54 5.92 7.72
N TYR A 256 9.49 6.66 6.61
CA TYR A 256 8.32 6.78 5.75
C TYR A 256 8.59 6.20 4.37
N GLU A 257 7.56 5.68 3.73
CA GLU A 257 7.57 5.26 2.33
C GLU A 257 6.28 5.73 1.67
N PHE A 258 6.42 6.63 0.69
CA PHE A 258 5.30 7.10 -0.13
C PHE A 258 4.09 7.58 0.72
N GLY A 259 4.36 8.40 1.75
CA GLY A 259 3.36 8.93 2.67
C GLY A 259 3.00 8.02 3.84
N GLU A 260 3.28 6.72 3.77
CA GLU A 260 2.98 5.77 4.84
C GLU A 260 4.13 5.71 5.85
N LYS A 261 3.79 5.79 7.14
CA LYS A 261 4.75 5.57 8.24
C LYS A 261 5.02 4.07 8.37
N LEU A 262 6.25 3.63 8.11
CA LEU A 262 6.65 2.23 8.29
C LEU A 262 7.11 1.95 9.71
N ALA A 263 7.89 2.86 10.29
CA ALA A 263 8.37 2.76 11.66
C ALA A 263 8.69 4.15 12.25
N ALA A 264 8.64 4.24 13.57
CA ALA A 264 9.10 5.40 14.33
C ALA A 264 9.77 4.94 15.62
N SER A 265 10.79 5.67 16.06
CA SER A 265 11.43 5.42 17.36
C SER A 265 10.51 5.81 18.51
N GLN A 266 10.78 5.22 19.67
CA GLN A 266 10.30 5.81 20.91
C GLN A 266 11.07 7.11 21.18
N ARG A 267 10.33 8.16 21.58
CA ARG A 267 10.89 9.48 21.88
C ARG A 267 11.36 9.53 23.33
N PHE A 268 12.38 10.35 23.60
CA PHE A 268 13.01 10.52 24.92
C PHE A 268 13.62 9.23 25.49
N GLU A 269 14.12 8.37 24.61
CA GLU A 269 14.91 7.22 25.03
C GLU A 269 16.21 7.66 25.73
N LEU A 270 16.67 6.83 26.66
CA LEU A 270 17.89 7.08 27.46
C LEU A 270 19.11 6.31 26.96
N THR A 271 18.92 5.39 26.02
CA THR A 271 19.95 4.48 25.51
C THR A 271 20.09 4.60 24.00
N ASP A 272 21.22 4.10 23.49
CA ASP A 272 21.42 3.93 22.06
C ASP A 272 20.28 3.10 21.45
N ALA A 273 19.73 3.55 20.33
CA ALA A 273 18.64 2.85 19.65
C ALA A 273 18.78 2.88 18.13
N ILE A 274 18.21 1.85 17.47
CA ILE A 274 18.01 1.83 16.02
C ILE A 274 16.57 1.43 15.76
N THR A 275 15.88 2.23 14.95
CA THR A 275 14.56 1.88 14.42
C THR A 275 14.73 1.38 13.01
N TYR A 276 14.23 0.18 12.71
CA TYR A 276 14.36 -0.46 11.41
C TYR A 276 13.05 -0.51 10.65
N ALA A 277 13.13 -0.47 9.31
CA ALA A 277 12.05 -0.89 8.43
C ALA A 277 12.59 -1.36 7.08
N ASP A 278 11.87 -2.28 6.43
CA ASP A 278 12.18 -2.76 5.09
C ASP A 278 11.43 -1.93 4.03
N LEU A 279 12.19 -1.17 3.23
CA LEU A 279 11.73 -0.28 2.17
C LEU A 279 11.53 -1.04 0.87
N ASP A 280 10.44 -0.80 0.15
CA ASP A 280 10.14 -1.41 -1.15
C ASP A 280 10.52 -0.46 -2.29
N LEU A 281 11.78 -0.54 -2.75
CA LEU A 281 12.31 0.36 -3.77
C LEU A 281 11.74 0.06 -5.15
N GLU A 282 11.47 -1.22 -5.45
CA GLU A 282 10.82 -1.63 -6.69
C GLU A 282 9.43 -1.00 -6.81
N ARG A 283 8.64 -1.00 -5.72
CA ARG A 283 7.34 -0.32 -5.65
C ARG A 283 7.46 1.18 -5.95
N LEU A 284 8.44 1.87 -5.35
CA LEU A 284 8.64 3.32 -5.57
C LEU A 284 8.99 3.63 -7.03
N ARG A 285 9.89 2.86 -7.64
CA ARG A 285 10.23 3.00 -9.06
C ARG A 285 9.01 2.79 -9.95
N LEU A 286 8.25 1.72 -9.69
CA LEU A 286 7.05 1.39 -10.45
C LEU A 286 5.95 2.46 -10.30
N GLU A 287 5.85 3.11 -9.15
CA GLU A 287 4.92 4.21 -8.95
C GLU A 287 5.32 5.45 -9.76
N ARG A 288 6.59 5.83 -9.76
CA ARG A 288 7.10 6.94 -10.60
C ARG A 288 6.85 6.71 -12.09
N MET A 289 6.90 5.45 -12.55
CA MET A 289 6.59 5.11 -13.94
C MET A 289 5.11 5.34 -14.31
N ARG A 290 4.20 5.35 -13.33
CA ARG A 290 2.77 5.60 -13.54
C ARG A 290 2.41 7.07 -13.44
N ASP A 291 3.14 7.82 -12.62
CA ASP A 291 2.92 9.26 -12.46
C ASP A 291 3.72 10.06 -13.49
N GLY A 292 3.13 10.25 -14.68
CA GLY A 292 3.73 11.07 -15.73
C GLY A 292 4.03 12.51 -15.30
N THR A 293 3.30 13.05 -14.33
CA THR A 293 3.52 14.42 -13.85
C THR A 293 4.79 14.57 -13.02
N PHE A 294 5.30 13.47 -12.44
CA PHE A 294 6.63 13.44 -11.84
C PHE A 294 7.72 13.79 -12.87
N ASN A 295 7.63 13.19 -14.07
CA ASN A 295 8.58 13.46 -15.16
C ASN A 295 8.41 14.87 -15.74
N ASP A 296 7.17 15.37 -15.85
CA ASP A 296 6.92 16.74 -16.27
C ASP A 296 7.52 17.75 -15.27
N ASN A 297 7.44 17.46 -13.97
CA ASN A 297 8.07 18.29 -12.94
C ASN A 297 9.60 18.27 -13.05
N ALA A 298 10.20 17.09 -13.25
CA ALA A 298 11.65 16.96 -13.47
C ALA A 298 12.11 17.79 -14.67
N ARG A 299 11.36 17.76 -15.78
CA ARG A 299 11.63 18.60 -16.96
C ARG A 299 11.55 20.09 -16.63
N ASN A 300 10.50 20.52 -15.93
CA ASN A 300 10.30 21.92 -15.55
C ASN A 300 11.36 22.42 -14.55
N ALA A 301 11.91 21.53 -13.73
CA ALA A 301 13.03 21.81 -12.81
C ALA A 301 14.41 21.79 -13.50
N GLY A 302 14.44 21.72 -14.83
CA GLY A 302 15.68 21.73 -15.62
C GLY A 302 16.43 20.40 -15.61
N MET A 303 15.70 19.28 -15.57
CA MET A 303 16.25 17.92 -15.63
C MET A 303 17.38 17.68 -14.61
N PRO A 304 17.07 17.67 -13.29
CA PRO A 304 18.07 17.46 -12.23
C PRO A 304 19.03 16.28 -12.47
N GLU A 305 18.56 15.20 -13.11
CA GLU A 305 19.36 14.04 -13.49
C GLU A 305 20.60 14.36 -14.35
N THR A 306 20.61 15.49 -15.05
CA THR A 306 21.74 15.93 -15.89
C THR A 306 22.83 16.69 -15.14
N ARG A 307 22.55 17.12 -13.90
CA ARG A 307 23.45 17.95 -13.09
C ARG A 307 23.80 17.34 -11.74
N PHE A 308 23.11 16.30 -11.30
CA PHE A 308 23.50 15.53 -10.13
C PHE A 308 24.61 14.54 -10.50
N ARG A 309 25.66 14.48 -9.68
CA ARG A 309 26.74 13.50 -9.80
C ARG A 309 26.32 12.19 -9.15
N ARG A 310 26.27 11.13 -9.95
CA ARG A 310 25.97 9.78 -9.47
C ARG A 310 27.25 9.06 -9.04
N ILE A 311 27.38 8.82 -7.75
CA ILE A 311 28.49 8.12 -7.12
C ILE A 311 28.12 6.65 -6.97
N ALA A 312 28.80 5.81 -7.73
CA ALA A 312 28.57 4.38 -7.72
C ALA A 312 29.35 3.68 -6.60
N PHE A 313 28.75 2.67 -5.97
CA PHE A 313 29.41 1.85 -4.95
C PHE A 313 28.97 0.38 -5.02
N ALA A 314 29.84 -0.52 -4.59
CA ALA A 314 29.51 -1.94 -4.45
C ALA A 314 28.96 -2.20 -3.04
N HIS A 315 27.67 -2.56 -2.95
CA HIS A 315 26.98 -2.83 -1.69
C HIS A 315 27.33 -4.23 -1.15
N GLN A 316 27.37 -5.22 -2.03
CA GLN A 316 27.56 -6.65 -1.77
C GLN A 316 26.46 -7.22 -0.86
N PRO A 317 25.19 -7.27 -1.32
CA PRO A 317 24.11 -7.90 -0.57
C PRO A 317 24.37 -9.40 -0.40
N ASP A 318 24.06 -9.94 0.78
CA ASP A 318 24.29 -11.36 1.09
C ASP A 318 23.13 -12.27 0.67
N PHE A 319 21.99 -11.70 0.24
CA PHE A 319 20.76 -12.40 -0.12
C PHE A 319 20.34 -13.45 0.93
N ALA A 320 20.59 -13.17 2.21
CA ALA A 320 20.16 -14.04 3.29
C ALA A 320 18.68 -13.80 3.64
N ASP A 321 18.01 -14.82 4.17
CA ASP A 321 16.72 -14.64 4.84
C ASP A 321 16.94 -13.87 6.14
N ARG A 322 16.37 -12.66 6.21
CA ARG A 322 16.40 -11.77 7.38
C ARG A 322 15.01 -11.45 7.90
N GLY A 323 14.01 -12.24 7.49
CA GLY A 323 12.60 -11.92 7.67
C GLY A 323 12.20 -10.62 6.97
N LEU A 324 11.03 -10.09 7.36
CA LEU A 324 10.47 -8.86 6.82
C LEU A 324 10.02 -7.94 7.96
N LEU A 325 10.70 -6.80 8.13
CA LEU A 325 10.38 -5.73 9.08
C LEU A 325 9.51 -4.68 8.39
N ARG A 326 8.29 -5.09 8.04
CA ARG A 326 7.32 -4.24 7.34
C ARG A 326 5.91 -4.52 7.84
N PRO A 327 5.07 -3.49 8.08
CA PRO A 327 3.66 -3.68 8.42
C PRO A 327 2.83 -4.08 7.20
N THR A 328 2.97 -5.34 6.74
CA THR A 328 2.22 -5.87 5.61
C THR A 328 0.78 -6.20 6.02
N ARG A 329 -0.20 -5.52 5.42
CA ARG A 329 -1.63 -5.73 5.71
C ARG A 329 -2.15 -6.97 5.00
N ARG A 330 -2.84 -7.87 5.73
CA ARG A 330 -3.56 -9.03 5.15
C ARG A 330 -4.67 -8.62 4.17
N PHE A 331 -5.37 -7.54 4.49
CA PHE A 331 -6.48 -7.02 3.71
C PHE A 331 -6.13 -5.60 3.23
N PRO A 332 -5.44 -5.44 2.09
CA PRO A 332 -4.95 -4.13 1.65
C PRO A 332 -6.05 -3.10 1.35
N PHE A 333 -7.30 -3.56 1.19
CA PHE A 333 -8.48 -2.73 0.97
C PHE A 333 -9.27 -2.41 2.26
N VAL A 334 -8.81 -2.90 3.41
CA VAL A 334 -9.48 -2.71 4.70
C VAL A 334 -8.47 -2.12 5.70
N PRO A 335 -8.69 -0.90 6.21
CA PRO A 335 -7.83 -0.31 7.23
C PRO A 335 -7.79 -1.12 8.52
N ASN A 336 -6.71 -0.94 9.27
CA ASN A 336 -6.41 -1.68 10.50
C ASN A 336 -6.50 -0.83 11.78
N THR A 337 -7.02 0.41 11.69
CA THR A 337 -7.33 1.26 12.86
C THR A 337 -8.81 1.65 12.85
N PRO A 338 -9.47 1.88 14.00
CA PRO A 338 -10.92 2.13 14.02
C PRO A 338 -11.25 3.43 13.29
N ALA A 339 -10.45 4.48 13.53
CA ALA A 339 -10.64 5.78 12.92
C ALA A 339 -10.50 5.73 11.39
N ALA A 340 -9.45 5.07 10.86
CA ALA A 340 -9.28 4.94 9.42
C ALA A 340 -10.34 4.03 8.78
N LEU A 341 -10.76 2.96 9.47
CA LEU A 341 -11.82 2.08 8.96
C LEU A 341 -13.17 2.81 8.88
N GLU A 342 -13.51 3.61 9.90
CA GLU A 342 -14.71 4.45 9.90
C GLU A 342 -14.68 5.45 8.73
N GLU A 343 -13.56 6.15 8.54
CA GLU A 343 -13.37 7.12 7.48
C GLU A 343 -13.46 6.48 6.09
N ASP A 344 -12.73 5.39 5.84
CA ASP A 344 -12.77 4.66 4.56
C ASP A 344 -14.17 4.11 4.26
N CYS A 345 -14.86 3.55 5.26
CA CYS A 345 -16.22 3.04 5.08
C CYS A 345 -17.21 4.18 4.81
N TYR A 346 -17.09 5.30 5.52
CA TYR A 346 -17.88 6.50 5.26
C TYR A 346 -17.68 7.01 3.83
N GLU A 347 -16.44 7.17 3.38
CA GLU A 347 -16.12 7.63 2.04
C GLU A 347 -16.63 6.66 0.98
N ALA A 348 -16.33 5.37 1.12
CA ALA A 348 -16.71 4.34 0.17
C ALA A 348 -18.24 4.26 -0.01
N PHE A 349 -18.98 4.25 1.10
CA PHE A 349 -20.43 4.22 1.07
C PHE A 349 -21.02 5.48 0.41
N ASN A 350 -20.51 6.66 0.75
CA ASN A 350 -21.01 7.92 0.19
C ASN A 350 -20.65 8.09 -1.30
N ILE A 351 -19.48 7.63 -1.76
CA ILE A 351 -19.12 7.60 -3.19
C ILE A 351 -20.16 6.79 -3.98
N GLN A 352 -20.52 5.61 -3.47
CA GLN A 352 -21.51 4.75 -4.10
C GLN A 352 -22.91 5.39 -4.11
N VAL A 353 -23.34 5.94 -2.97
CA VAL A 353 -24.63 6.64 -2.83
C VAL A 353 -24.72 7.82 -3.77
N GLU A 354 -23.74 8.72 -3.79
CA GLU A 354 -23.77 9.91 -4.65
C GLU A 354 -23.64 9.57 -6.14
N GLY A 355 -22.84 8.57 -6.49
CA GLY A 355 -22.74 8.06 -7.85
C GLY A 355 -24.09 7.57 -8.38
N LEU A 356 -24.79 6.77 -7.59
CA LEU A 356 -26.13 6.28 -7.92
C LEU A 356 -27.17 7.41 -7.91
N ARG A 357 -27.11 8.31 -6.93
CA ARG A 357 -28.01 9.49 -6.82
C ARG A 357 -27.95 10.33 -8.09
N GLN A 358 -26.75 10.64 -8.58
CA GLN A 358 -26.53 11.40 -9.80
C GLN A 358 -27.05 10.65 -11.04
N ARG A 359 -26.85 9.33 -11.10
CA ARG A 359 -27.37 8.50 -12.20
C ARG A 359 -28.90 8.48 -12.25
N LEU A 360 -29.56 8.35 -11.11
CA LEU A 360 -31.02 8.41 -11.00
C LEU A 360 -31.57 9.77 -11.42
N ALA A 361 -30.93 10.85 -10.98
CA ALA A 361 -31.32 12.22 -11.35
C ALA A 361 -31.20 12.49 -12.85
N SER A 362 -30.11 12.03 -13.49
CA SER A 362 -29.86 12.30 -14.91
C SER A 362 -30.73 11.47 -15.86
N THR A 363 -31.04 10.23 -15.48
CA THR A 363 -31.84 9.31 -16.31
C THR A 363 -33.35 9.55 -16.20
N LYS A 364 -33.80 10.31 -15.18
CA LYS A 364 -35.22 10.52 -14.86
C LYS A 364 -35.99 9.20 -14.72
N SER A 365 -35.30 8.16 -14.24
CA SER A 365 -35.83 6.82 -14.08
C SER A 365 -36.99 6.80 -13.09
N LYS A 366 -38.10 6.16 -13.46
CA LYS A 366 -39.28 6.03 -12.58
C LYS A 366 -39.09 4.98 -11.50
N ALA A 367 -38.28 3.96 -11.76
CA ALA A 367 -38.02 2.87 -10.83
C ALA A 367 -36.55 2.43 -10.87
N LEU A 368 -36.09 1.81 -9.79
CA LEU A 368 -34.80 1.13 -9.75
C LEU A 368 -35.05 -0.37 -9.62
N ILE A 369 -34.53 -1.16 -10.56
CA ILE A 369 -34.75 -2.60 -10.60
C ILE A 369 -33.52 -3.31 -10.08
N ILE A 370 -33.68 -4.22 -9.12
CA ILE A 370 -32.56 -4.96 -8.52
C ILE A 370 -32.96 -6.41 -8.23
N GLY A 371 -32.06 -7.34 -8.53
CA GLY A 371 -32.16 -8.73 -8.09
C GLY A 371 -31.59 -8.89 -6.68
N ILE A 372 -32.37 -9.46 -5.75
CA ILE A 372 -31.95 -9.69 -4.36
C ILE A 372 -31.82 -11.19 -4.12
N SER A 373 -30.58 -11.65 -3.97
CA SER A 373 -30.26 -13.06 -3.68
C SER A 373 -30.24 -13.38 -2.19
N GLY A 374 -30.12 -12.38 -1.32
CA GLY A 374 -29.88 -12.59 0.11
C GLY A 374 -28.39 -12.76 0.46
N GLY A 375 -27.49 -12.69 -0.53
CA GLY A 375 -26.04 -12.62 -0.32
C GLY A 375 -25.54 -11.19 -0.07
N LEU A 376 -24.25 -11.07 0.28
CA LEU A 376 -23.62 -9.81 0.67
C LEU A 376 -23.72 -8.71 -0.39
N ASP A 377 -23.45 -9.02 -1.66
CA ASP A 377 -23.29 -8.00 -2.69
C ASP A 377 -24.62 -7.33 -3.06
N SER A 378 -25.69 -8.13 -3.22
CA SER A 378 -27.04 -7.60 -3.48
C SER A 378 -27.61 -6.89 -2.26
N THR A 379 -27.26 -7.33 -1.06
CA THR A 379 -27.60 -6.65 0.20
C THR A 379 -26.96 -5.27 0.27
N HIS A 380 -25.65 -5.18 0.02
CA HIS A 380 -24.92 -3.92 0.00
C HIS A 380 -25.45 -2.95 -1.07
N ALA A 381 -25.67 -3.45 -2.30
CA ALA A 381 -26.22 -2.64 -3.37
C ALA A 381 -27.61 -2.09 -3.03
N LEU A 382 -28.45 -2.86 -2.32
CA LEU A 382 -29.76 -2.42 -1.89
C LEU A 382 -29.70 -1.32 -0.81
N ILE A 383 -28.81 -1.42 0.18
CA ILE A 383 -28.69 -0.37 1.21
C ILE A 383 -28.16 0.93 0.61
N VAL A 384 -27.25 0.86 -0.37
CA VAL A 384 -26.80 2.02 -1.13
C VAL A 384 -27.96 2.62 -1.93
N ALA A 385 -28.76 1.79 -2.60
CA ALA A 385 -29.94 2.23 -3.33
C ALA A 385 -30.97 2.93 -2.43
N ALA A 386 -31.27 2.36 -1.26
CA ALA A 386 -32.17 2.96 -0.29
C ALA A 386 -31.69 4.35 0.14
N LYS A 387 -30.40 4.51 0.48
CA LYS A 387 -29.84 5.82 0.84
C LYS A 387 -29.81 6.80 -0.32
N ALA A 388 -29.54 6.36 -1.55
CA ALA A 388 -29.61 7.23 -2.71
C ALA A 388 -31.04 7.76 -2.94
N MET A 389 -32.06 6.93 -2.70
CA MET A 389 -33.48 7.33 -2.80
C MET A 389 -33.88 8.30 -1.69
N ASP A 390 -33.48 8.01 -0.43
CA ASP A 390 -33.70 8.90 0.71
C ASP A 390 -33.12 10.29 0.43
N ARG A 391 -31.88 10.37 -0.07
CA ARG A 391 -31.22 11.63 -0.43
C ARG A 391 -31.87 12.36 -1.60
N LEU A 392 -32.56 11.66 -2.50
CA LEU A 392 -33.35 12.26 -3.57
C LEU A 392 -34.74 12.73 -3.10
N GLY A 393 -35.14 12.42 -1.86
CA GLY A 393 -36.51 12.62 -1.39
C GLY A 393 -37.53 11.75 -2.14
N ARG A 394 -37.09 10.60 -2.70
CA ARG A 394 -37.94 9.65 -3.40
C ARG A 394 -38.36 8.53 -2.46
N PRO A 395 -39.59 8.00 -2.59
CA PRO A 395 -40.02 6.89 -1.77
C PRO A 395 -39.21 5.64 -2.09
N ARG A 396 -38.80 4.89 -1.07
CA ARG A 396 -38.07 3.61 -1.23
C ARG A 396 -38.88 2.56 -2.00
N THR A 397 -40.21 2.70 -2.07
CA THR A 397 -41.09 1.84 -2.88
C THR A 397 -40.85 1.96 -4.38
N ASP A 398 -40.15 2.98 -4.86
CA ASP A 398 -39.70 3.08 -6.25
C ASP A 398 -38.51 2.12 -6.54
N ILE A 399 -37.92 1.51 -5.51
CA ILE A 399 -37.01 0.37 -5.65
C ILE A 399 -37.86 -0.88 -5.79
N LEU A 400 -37.76 -1.56 -6.93
CA LEU A 400 -38.43 -2.81 -7.22
C LEU A 400 -37.41 -3.95 -7.09
N GLY A 401 -37.46 -4.62 -5.93
CA GLY A 401 -36.60 -5.76 -5.62
C GLY A 401 -37.25 -7.08 -6.02
N TYR A 402 -36.47 -7.94 -6.66
CA TYR A 402 -36.92 -9.25 -7.13
C TYR A 402 -36.02 -10.35 -6.57
N THR A 403 -36.60 -11.28 -5.80
CA THR A 403 -35.94 -12.57 -5.55
C THR A 403 -36.32 -13.56 -6.66
N MET A 404 -35.34 -14.29 -7.19
CA MET A 404 -35.49 -15.04 -8.44
C MET A 404 -34.98 -16.49 -8.29
N PRO A 405 -35.75 -17.35 -7.60
CA PRO A 405 -35.31 -18.69 -7.25
C PRO A 405 -35.06 -19.56 -8.50
N GLY A 406 -33.91 -20.24 -8.51
CA GLY A 406 -33.50 -21.20 -9.52
C GLY A 406 -33.66 -22.64 -9.04
N PHE A 407 -32.94 -23.57 -9.66
CA PHE A 407 -33.01 -24.99 -9.30
C PHE A 407 -32.33 -25.33 -7.95
N ALA A 408 -31.43 -24.48 -7.48
CA ALA A 408 -30.61 -24.70 -6.29
C ALA A 408 -30.78 -23.63 -5.20
N THR A 409 -31.77 -22.74 -5.32
CA THR A 409 -32.02 -21.69 -4.33
C THR A 409 -32.48 -22.30 -3.01
N SER A 410 -31.78 -21.99 -1.92
CA SER A 410 -32.10 -22.47 -0.58
C SER A 410 -33.28 -21.71 0.04
N GLU A 411 -33.96 -22.33 1.01
CA GLU A 411 -35.01 -21.64 1.77
C GLU A 411 -34.43 -20.51 2.64
N GLY A 412 -33.22 -20.69 3.18
CA GLY A 412 -32.55 -19.71 4.04
C GLY A 412 -32.24 -18.40 3.31
N THR A 413 -31.52 -18.47 2.19
CA THR A 413 -31.12 -17.28 1.42
C THR A 413 -32.31 -16.55 0.79
N LYS A 414 -33.31 -17.31 0.32
CA LYS A 414 -34.60 -16.75 -0.10
C LYS A 414 -35.32 -16.01 1.03
N SER A 415 -35.33 -16.59 2.23
CA SER A 415 -35.94 -15.96 3.41
C SER A 415 -35.21 -14.68 3.80
N ASN A 416 -33.87 -14.67 3.73
CA ASN A 416 -33.05 -13.48 3.95
C ASN A 416 -33.37 -12.38 2.94
N ALA A 417 -33.49 -12.70 1.65
CA ALA A 417 -33.87 -11.73 0.62
C ALA A 417 -35.23 -11.08 0.93
N TRP A 418 -36.23 -11.88 1.29
CA TRP A 418 -37.55 -11.39 1.65
C TRP A 418 -37.55 -10.53 2.93
N ALA A 419 -36.83 -10.97 3.97
CA ALA A 419 -36.69 -10.23 5.21
C ALA A 419 -36.03 -8.86 4.95
N LEU A 420 -34.95 -8.85 4.16
CA LEU A 420 -34.23 -7.64 3.80
C LEU A 420 -35.11 -6.66 3.04
N MET A 421 -35.80 -7.10 1.99
CA MET A 421 -36.65 -6.20 1.20
C MET A 421 -37.79 -5.59 2.03
N ARG A 422 -38.38 -6.37 2.94
CA ARG A 422 -39.41 -5.86 3.87
C ARG A 422 -38.84 -4.86 4.86
N ALA A 423 -37.72 -5.19 5.51
CA ALA A 423 -37.10 -4.35 6.52
C ALA A 423 -36.60 -3.01 5.96
N ILE A 424 -36.10 -2.99 4.73
CA ILE A 424 -35.68 -1.75 4.05
C ILE A 424 -36.89 -0.91 3.58
N GLY A 425 -38.05 -1.53 3.37
CA GLY A 425 -39.29 -0.87 2.96
C GLY A 425 -39.39 -0.61 1.46
N ILE A 426 -38.93 -1.55 0.62
CA ILE A 426 -39.02 -1.46 -0.84
C ILE A 426 -40.23 -2.22 -1.40
N THR A 427 -40.52 -2.06 -2.70
CA THR A 427 -41.50 -2.92 -3.37
C THR A 427 -40.86 -4.27 -3.70
N ALA A 428 -41.30 -5.33 -3.01
CA ALA A 428 -40.74 -6.67 -3.14
C ALA A 428 -41.61 -7.57 -4.03
N ALA A 429 -40.97 -8.39 -4.87
CA ALA A 429 -41.63 -9.41 -5.65
C ALA A 429 -40.74 -10.67 -5.80
N GLU A 430 -41.37 -11.77 -6.21
CA GLU A 430 -40.69 -13.03 -6.49
C GLU A 430 -41.04 -13.50 -7.90
N ILE A 431 -40.04 -13.98 -8.64
CA ILE A 431 -40.21 -14.57 -9.97
C ILE A 431 -39.44 -15.88 -10.03
N ASP A 432 -40.17 -16.99 -10.06
CA ASP A 432 -39.59 -18.31 -10.29
C ASP A 432 -39.10 -18.45 -11.73
N ILE A 433 -37.78 -18.61 -11.91
CA ILE A 433 -37.17 -18.73 -13.25
C ILE A 433 -37.16 -20.17 -13.76
N ARG A 434 -37.46 -21.17 -12.92
CA ARG A 434 -37.35 -22.60 -13.27
C ARG A 434 -38.19 -23.00 -14.49
N PRO A 435 -39.44 -22.52 -14.68
CA PRO A 435 -40.22 -22.89 -15.86
C PRO A 435 -39.53 -22.44 -17.16
N THR A 436 -39.09 -21.18 -17.23
CA THR A 436 -38.41 -20.63 -18.41
C THR A 436 -37.02 -21.24 -18.60
N ALA A 437 -36.29 -21.50 -17.51
CA ALA A 437 -34.99 -22.18 -17.57
C ALA A 437 -35.13 -23.60 -18.11
N ARG A 438 -36.14 -24.36 -17.66
CA ARG A 438 -36.42 -25.71 -18.18
C ARG A 438 -36.79 -25.67 -19.66
N GLN A 439 -37.61 -24.70 -20.09
CA GLN A 439 -37.94 -24.54 -21.50
C GLN A 439 -36.70 -24.23 -22.34
N MET A 440 -35.89 -23.25 -21.93
CA MET A 440 -34.66 -22.88 -22.64
C MET A 440 -33.67 -24.05 -22.71
N LEU A 441 -33.48 -24.78 -21.61
CA LEU A 441 -32.64 -25.98 -21.58
C LEU A 441 -33.17 -27.07 -22.52
N ALA A 442 -34.49 -27.25 -22.61
CA ALA A 442 -35.11 -28.18 -23.55
C ALA A 442 -34.88 -27.76 -25.00
N ASP A 443 -35.08 -26.48 -25.31
CA ASP A 443 -34.95 -25.94 -26.67
C ASP A 443 -33.52 -26.05 -27.22
N ILE A 444 -32.50 -25.95 -26.35
CA ILE A 444 -31.10 -26.15 -26.71
C ILE A 444 -30.63 -27.60 -26.61
N GLY A 445 -31.53 -28.54 -26.27
CA GLY A 445 -31.23 -29.97 -26.18
C GLY A 445 -30.34 -30.37 -25.00
N HIS A 446 -30.33 -29.61 -23.90
CA HIS A 446 -29.50 -29.91 -22.74
C HIS A 446 -30.02 -31.14 -21.96
N PRO A 447 -29.15 -32.08 -21.53
CA PRO A 447 -29.56 -33.34 -20.88
C PRO A 447 -30.44 -33.17 -19.62
N PHE A 448 -30.23 -32.10 -18.84
CA PHE A 448 -31.07 -31.77 -17.69
C PHE A 448 -32.56 -31.67 -18.01
N ALA A 449 -32.92 -31.18 -19.20
CA ALA A 449 -34.32 -31.09 -19.60
C ALA A 449 -34.98 -32.47 -19.82
N GLN A 450 -34.16 -33.52 -20.03
CA GLN A 450 -34.59 -34.91 -20.22
C GLN A 450 -34.54 -35.72 -18.90
N GLY A 451 -34.19 -35.07 -17.78
CA GLY A 451 -34.12 -35.70 -16.45
C GLY A 451 -32.74 -36.18 -16.04
N GLU A 452 -31.69 -35.95 -16.83
CA GLU A 452 -30.32 -36.30 -16.46
C GLU A 452 -29.70 -35.24 -15.53
N PRO A 453 -29.03 -35.61 -14.43
CA PRO A 453 -28.47 -34.65 -13.46
C PRO A 453 -27.15 -34.03 -13.93
N VAL A 454 -27.15 -33.41 -15.11
CA VAL A 454 -26.00 -32.69 -15.68
C VAL A 454 -26.07 -31.22 -15.27
N TYR A 455 -25.08 -30.76 -14.51
CA TYR A 455 -24.99 -29.39 -13.97
C TYR A 455 -23.72 -28.70 -14.45
N ASP A 456 -23.62 -28.49 -15.76
CA ASP A 456 -22.46 -27.87 -16.39
C ASP A 456 -22.56 -26.34 -16.41
N VAL A 457 -21.57 -25.69 -17.03
CA VAL A 457 -21.54 -24.23 -17.20
C VAL A 457 -22.74 -23.71 -18.01
N THR A 458 -23.31 -24.52 -18.89
CA THR A 458 -24.51 -24.16 -19.66
C THR A 458 -25.72 -24.05 -18.73
N PHE A 459 -25.91 -25.03 -17.85
CA PHE A 459 -26.96 -25.05 -16.84
C PHE A 459 -26.89 -23.84 -15.89
N GLU A 460 -25.69 -23.50 -15.42
CA GLU A 460 -25.45 -22.32 -14.60
C GLU A 460 -25.78 -21.02 -15.36
N ASN A 461 -25.25 -20.87 -16.58
CA ASN A 461 -25.39 -19.64 -17.39
C ASN A 461 -26.82 -19.37 -17.86
N VAL A 462 -27.63 -20.40 -18.16
CA VAL A 462 -29.05 -20.22 -18.50
C VAL A 462 -29.79 -19.54 -17.34
N GLN A 463 -29.54 -19.97 -16.10
CA GLN A 463 -30.18 -19.37 -14.93
C GLN A 463 -29.71 -17.93 -14.71
N ALA A 464 -28.41 -17.66 -14.77
CA ALA A 464 -27.85 -16.31 -14.62
C ALA A 464 -28.35 -15.34 -15.71
N GLY A 465 -28.40 -15.81 -16.96
CA GLY A 465 -28.88 -15.03 -18.09
C GLY A 465 -30.36 -14.69 -17.99
N LEU A 466 -31.21 -15.66 -17.62
CA LEU A 466 -32.64 -15.43 -17.44
C LEU A 466 -32.94 -14.42 -16.33
N ARG A 467 -32.23 -14.47 -15.20
CA ARG A 467 -32.37 -13.46 -14.14
C ARG A 467 -32.14 -12.06 -14.70
N THR A 468 -31.05 -11.89 -15.43
CA THR A 468 -30.69 -10.61 -16.05
C THR A 468 -31.72 -10.17 -17.08
N ASP A 469 -32.16 -11.07 -17.97
CA ASP A 469 -33.17 -10.74 -18.99
C ASP A 469 -34.47 -10.25 -18.35
N TYR A 470 -35.02 -11.01 -17.40
CA TYR A 470 -36.21 -10.58 -16.64
C TYR A 470 -36.03 -9.19 -16.01
N LEU A 471 -34.91 -8.92 -15.33
CA LEU A 471 -34.64 -7.61 -14.72
C LEU A 471 -34.63 -6.49 -15.77
N PHE A 472 -34.03 -6.71 -16.94
CA PHE A 472 -34.05 -5.73 -18.03
C PHE A 472 -35.45 -5.55 -18.64
N ARG A 473 -36.23 -6.63 -18.80
CA ARG A 473 -37.63 -6.53 -19.26
C ARG A 473 -38.50 -5.78 -18.25
N LEU A 474 -38.27 -6.01 -16.96
CA LEU A 474 -38.95 -5.31 -15.87
C LEU A 474 -38.56 -3.83 -15.81
N ALA A 475 -37.31 -3.48 -16.08
CA ALA A 475 -36.87 -2.10 -16.21
C ALA A 475 -37.63 -1.39 -17.34
N ASN A 476 -37.74 -2.02 -18.51
CA ASN A 476 -38.52 -1.46 -19.63
C ASN A 476 -40.00 -1.27 -19.27
N ARG A 477 -40.61 -2.30 -18.65
CA ARG A 477 -42.03 -2.26 -18.24
C ARG A 477 -42.32 -1.13 -17.25
N ASN A 478 -41.42 -0.88 -16.32
CA ASN A 478 -41.62 0.08 -15.23
C ASN A 478 -40.98 1.46 -15.51
N GLY A 479 -40.40 1.68 -16.70
CA GLY A 479 -39.65 2.90 -17.01
C GLY A 479 -38.47 3.13 -16.07
N GLY A 480 -37.82 2.03 -15.66
CA GLY A 480 -36.72 1.97 -14.71
C GLY A 480 -35.37 1.65 -15.35
N PHE A 481 -34.35 1.42 -14.51
CA PHE A 481 -33.09 0.81 -14.94
C PHE A 481 -32.61 -0.25 -13.94
N VAL A 482 -31.79 -1.18 -14.43
CA VAL A 482 -31.24 -2.30 -13.64
C VAL A 482 -29.97 -1.86 -12.90
N LEU A 483 -29.95 -2.04 -11.59
CA LEU A 483 -28.77 -1.88 -10.73
C LEU A 483 -28.00 -3.21 -10.66
N GLY A 484 -26.73 -3.17 -11.04
CA GLY A 484 -25.83 -4.31 -10.95
C GLY A 484 -25.16 -4.43 -9.58
N THR A 485 -25.00 -5.66 -9.12
CA THR A 485 -24.48 -6.00 -7.79
C THR A 485 -23.07 -6.56 -7.80
N GLY A 486 -22.51 -6.88 -8.99
CA GLY A 486 -21.19 -7.51 -9.12
C GLY A 486 -20.07 -6.66 -8.53
N ASP A 487 -19.18 -7.32 -7.80
CA ASP A 487 -18.11 -6.68 -7.03
C ASP A 487 -16.75 -6.66 -7.75
N LEU A 488 -15.79 -5.87 -7.25
CA LEU A 488 -14.47 -5.72 -7.88
C LEU A 488 -13.69 -7.04 -7.97
N SER A 489 -13.85 -7.94 -7.00
CA SER A 489 -13.15 -9.23 -6.92
C SER A 489 -13.68 -10.19 -7.98
N GLU A 490 -15.01 -10.23 -8.17
CA GLU A 490 -15.67 -10.95 -9.26
C GLU A 490 -15.22 -10.42 -10.63
N LEU A 491 -15.10 -9.10 -10.78
CA LEU A 491 -14.58 -8.47 -12.00
C LEU A 491 -13.11 -8.83 -12.27
N ALA A 492 -12.28 -8.92 -11.22
CA ALA A 492 -10.88 -9.31 -11.34
C ALA A 492 -10.74 -10.75 -11.86
N LEU A 493 -11.51 -11.66 -11.26
CA LEU A 493 -11.49 -13.08 -11.56
C LEU A 493 -12.35 -13.46 -12.76
N GLY A 494 -13.14 -12.53 -13.31
CA GLY A 494 -14.13 -12.83 -14.33
C GLY A 494 -15.15 -13.85 -13.85
N TRP A 495 -15.50 -13.81 -12.57
CA TRP A 495 -16.46 -14.70 -11.92
C TRP A 495 -17.88 -14.17 -12.13
N SER A 496 -18.33 -14.20 -13.37
CA SER A 496 -19.64 -13.70 -13.82
C SER A 496 -20.04 -14.32 -15.15
N THR A 497 -21.33 -14.32 -15.48
CA THR A 497 -21.83 -14.64 -16.82
C THR A 497 -21.78 -13.38 -17.69
N TYR A 498 -21.06 -13.45 -18.81
CA TYR A 498 -20.84 -12.31 -19.72
C TYR A 498 -22.02 -12.07 -20.67
N GLY A 499 -22.33 -10.79 -20.93
CA GLY A 499 -23.34 -10.40 -21.92
C GLY A 499 -24.75 -10.44 -21.32
N VAL A 500 -25.51 -11.50 -21.57
CA VAL A 500 -26.80 -11.70 -20.90
C VAL A 500 -26.52 -12.49 -19.62
N GLY A 501 -26.18 -11.76 -18.56
CA GLY A 501 -25.76 -12.32 -17.28
C GLY A 501 -25.52 -11.24 -16.24
N ASP A 502 -25.17 -11.66 -15.02
CA ASP A 502 -25.01 -10.82 -13.83
C ASP A 502 -23.97 -9.70 -13.98
N GLN A 503 -23.04 -9.83 -14.94
CA GLN A 503 -22.12 -8.76 -15.32
C GLN A 503 -22.83 -7.51 -15.86
N MET A 504 -23.98 -7.68 -16.51
CA MET A 504 -24.65 -6.62 -17.26
C MET A 504 -25.71 -5.91 -16.41
N SER A 505 -25.66 -4.59 -16.42
CA SER A 505 -26.62 -3.71 -15.77
C SER A 505 -26.58 -2.33 -16.43
N HIS A 506 -27.47 -1.43 -16.04
CA HIS A 506 -27.36 -0.04 -16.47
C HIS A 506 -26.35 0.75 -15.62
N TYR A 507 -26.17 0.33 -14.36
CA TYR A 507 -25.21 0.91 -13.42
C TYR A 507 -24.77 -0.13 -12.37
N GLY A 508 -23.48 -0.46 -12.30
CA GLY A 508 -22.90 -1.40 -11.34
C GLY A 508 -22.32 -0.65 -10.14
N VAL A 509 -23.06 -0.59 -9.04
CA VAL A 509 -22.68 0.23 -7.87
C VAL A 509 -21.55 -0.37 -7.05
N ASN A 510 -21.40 -1.70 -7.08
CA ASN A 510 -20.35 -2.43 -6.37
C ASN A 510 -19.08 -2.63 -7.20
N ALA A 511 -19.04 -2.19 -8.46
CA ALA A 511 -17.93 -2.46 -9.37
C ALA A 511 -16.56 -1.93 -8.90
N GLY A 512 -16.54 -0.98 -7.96
CA GLY A 512 -15.33 -0.43 -7.34
C GLY A 512 -15.01 -0.97 -5.95
N VAL A 513 -15.84 -1.86 -5.38
CA VAL A 513 -15.73 -2.36 -4.01
C VAL A 513 -15.28 -3.83 -4.04
N PRO A 514 -14.14 -4.18 -3.41
CA PRO A 514 -13.70 -5.57 -3.29
C PRO A 514 -14.54 -6.33 -2.27
N LYS A 515 -14.66 -7.65 -2.47
CA LYS A 515 -15.50 -8.51 -1.63
C LYS A 515 -15.08 -8.47 -0.17
N THR A 516 -13.79 -8.38 0.11
CA THR A 516 -13.25 -8.23 1.48
C THR A 516 -13.70 -6.97 2.20
N LEU A 517 -14.07 -5.90 1.48
CA LEU A 517 -14.55 -4.63 2.05
C LEU A 517 -16.08 -4.60 2.27
N ILE A 518 -16.86 -5.33 1.47
CA ILE A 518 -18.33 -5.30 1.52
C ILE A 518 -18.87 -5.60 2.93
N GLN A 519 -18.31 -6.60 3.61
CA GLN A 519 -18.73 -6.96 4.98
C GLN A 519 -18.55 -5.81 5.97
N TYR A 520 -17.49 -5.02 5.83
CA TYR A 520 -17.23 -3.86 6.68
C TYR A 520 -18.17 -2.71 6.37
N LEU A 521 -18.53 -2.50 5.09
CA LEU A 521 -19.51 -1.48 4.72
C LEU A 521 -20.90 -1.79 5.26
N ILE A 522 -21.32 -3.06 5.23
CA ILE A 522 -22.60 -3.48 5.81
C ILE A 522 -22.57 -3.27 7.33
N ARG A 523 -21.52 -3.75 8.02
CA ARG A 523 -21.36 -3.57 9.47
C ARG A 523 -21.34 -2.09 9.86
N TRP A 524 -20.55 -1.29 9.16
CA TRP A 524 -20.46 0.15 9.36
C TRP A 524 -21.81 0.84 9.16
N SER A 525 -22.63 0.41 8.19
CA SER A 525 -23.96 0.99 7.97
C SER A 525 -24.92 0.77 9.15
N VAL A 526 -24.73 -0.29 9.92
CA VAL A 526 -25.47 -0.56 11.16
C VAL A 526 -24.89 0.23 12.32
N GLU A 527 -23.57 0.15 12.54
CA GLU A 527 -22.88 0.78 13.67
C GLU A 527 -22.97 2.31 13.65
N SER A 528 -22.93 2.91 12.45
CA SER A 528 -23.08 4.36 12.25
C SER A 528 -24.54 4.84 12.22
N GLY A 529 -25.51 3.94 12.45
CA GLY A 529 -26.94 4.27 12.46
C GLY A 529 -27.52 4.67 11.10
N GLN A 530 -26.89 4.28 9.99
CA GLN A 530 -27.50 4.46 8.67
C GLN A 530 -28.77 3.61 8.54
N PHE A 531 -28.79 2.44 9.16
CA PHE A 531 -29.95 1.56 9.26
C PHE A 531 -30.08 1.06 10.70
N ASP A 532 -31.31 1.04 11.21
CA ASP A 532 -31.66 0.68 12.58
C ASP A 532 -32.82 -0.34 12.60
N GLY A 533 -33.24 -0.74 13.81
CA GLY A 533 -34.38 -1.62 14.03
C GLY A 533 -34.28 -2.97 13.29
N GLU A 534 -35.37 -3.37 12.64
CA GLU A 534 -35.46 -4.64 11.90
C GLU A 534 -34.42 -4.71 10.76
N ALA A 535 -34.14 -3.60 10.08
CA ALA A 535 -33.16 -3.57 9.01
C ALA A 535 -31.76 -3.90 9.52
N ALA A 536 -31.35 -3.31 10.66
CA ALA A 536 -30.07 -3.63 11.30
C ALA A 536 -29.96 -5.11 11.67
N THR A 537 -31.01 -5.69 12.27
CA THR A 537 -31.02 -7.12 12.63
C THR A 537 -30.84 -8.03 11.42
N VAL A 538 -31.55 -7.74 10.32
CA VAL A 538 -31.44 -8.54 9.09
C VAL A 538 -30.06 -8.40 8.45
N LEU A 539 -29.49 -7.19 8.41
CA LEU A 539 -28.15 -6.96 7.86
C LEU A 539 -27.07 -7.75 8.60
N LEU A 540 -27.12 -7.77 9.94
CA LEU A 540 -26.21 -8.57 10.77
C LEU A 540 -26.42 -10.08 10.55
N SER A 541 -27.66 -10.55 10.45
CA SER A 541 -27.95 -11.96 10.16
C SER A 541 -27.42 -12.41 8.79
N ILE A 542 -27.42 -11.53 7.79
CA ILE A 542 -26.86 -11.83 6.46
C ILE A 542 -25.33 -11.91 6.53
N LEU A 543 -24.68 -11.07 7.35
CA LEU A 543 -23.23 -11.14 7.56
C LEU A 543 -22.78 -12.46 8.19
N ASP A 544 -23.61 -13.03 9.07
CA ASP A 544 -23.31 -14.31 9.75
C ASP A 544 -23.63 -15.55 8.88
N THR A 545 -24.17 -15.36 7.66
CA THR A 545 -24.53 -16.46 6.75
C THR A 545 -23.34 -16.84 5.86
N GLU A 546 -23.03 -18.13 5.75
CA GLU A 546 -21.96 -18.65 4.89
C GLU A 546 -22.23 -18.39 3.39
N ILE A 547 -21.21 -17.98 2.64
CA ILE A 547 -21.31 -17.61 1.21
C ILE A 547 -21.28 -18.87 0.33
N SER A 548 -22.32 -19.09 -0.49
CA SER A 548 -22.41 -20.22 -1.44
C SER A 548 -23.04 -19.82 -2.80
N PRO A 549 -22.59 -20.39 -3.94
CA PRO A 549 -23.21 -20.20 -5.26
C PRO A 549 -24.48 -21.05 -5.42
N GLU A 550 -25.64 -20.41 -5.40
CA GLU A 550 -26.96 -21.07 -5.51
C GLU A 550 -27.38 -21.51 -6.94
N LEU A 551 -26.43 -21.98 -7.76
CA LEU A 551 -26.71 -22.37 -9.15
C LEU A 551 -26.79 -23.88 -9.34
N VAL A 552 -26.15 -24.67 -8.47
CA VAL A 552 -26.07 -26.12 -8.57
C VAL A 552 -26.64 -26.77 -7.29
N PRO A 553 -27.52 -27.78 -7.39
CA PRO A 553 -28.04 -28.48 -6.22
C PRO A 553 -26.92 -29.11 -5.38
N ALA A 554 -27.16 -29.30 -4.09
CA ALA A 554 -26.20 -30.00 -3.21
C ALA A 554 -25.84 -31.39 -3.77
N ASP A 555 -24.60 -31.82 -3.51
CA ASP A 555 -24.14 -33.16 -3.92
C ASP A 555 -24.89 -34.28 -3.17
N ALA A 556 -24.60 -35.55 -3.53
CA ALA A 556 -25.27 -36.72 -2.94
C ALA A 556 -25.11 -36.82 -1.41
N ASP A 557 -24.14 -36.12 -0.83
CA ASP A 557 -23.87 -36.05 0.62
C ASP A 557 -24.48 -34.79 1.27
N GLY A 558 -25.23 -33.98 0.51
CA GLY A 558 -25.90 -32.77 0.99
C GLY A 558 -24.99 -31.56 1.16
N LYS A 559 -23.74 -31.60 0.66
CA LYS A 559 -22.82 -30.46 0.73
C LYS A 559 -23.06 -29.51 -0.46
N MET A 560 -23.25 -28.23 -0.14
CA MET A 560 -23.17 -27.15 -1.13
C MET A 560 -21.70 -26.81 -1.39
N GLN A 561 -21.29 -26.78 -2.65
CA GLN A 561 -19.92 -26.38 -3.03
C GLN A 561 -19.71 -24.89 -2.75
N SER A 562 -18.66 -24.47 -2.04
CA SER A 562 -18.36 -23.05 -1.86
C SER A 562 -17.72 -22.46 -3.12
N THR A 563 -18.05 -21.21 -3.45
CA THR A 563 -17.38 -20.49 -4.55
C THR A 563 -15.87 -20.44 -4.32
N GLN A 564 -15.46 -20.24 -3.07
CA GLN A 564 -14.04 -20.12 -2.70
C GLN A 564 -13.29 -21.45 -2.82
N ASP A 565 -13.98 -22.60 -2.79
CA ASP A 565 -13.34 -23.90 -3.06
C ASP A 565 -12.92 -24.03 -4.54
N ARG A 566 -13.68 -23.40 -5.45
CA ARG A 566 -13.46 -23.48 -6.90
C ARG A 566 -12.49 -22.43 -7.41
N ILE A 567 -12.58 -21.19 -6.91
CA ILE A 567 -11.72 -20.09 -7.38
C ILE A 567 -10.59 -19.72 -6.43
N GLY A 568 -10.63 -20.16 -5.17
CA GLY A 568 -9.71 -19.74 -4.12
C GLY A 568 -10.30 -18.65 -3.22
N PRO A 569 -9.66 -18.38 -2.08
CA PRO A 569 -10.17 -17.45 -1.08
C PRO A 569 -10.06 -16.00 -1.55
N TYR A 570 -11.14 -15.22 -1.38
CA TYR A 570 -11.20 -13.83 -1.86
C TYR A 570 -10.17 -12.93 -1.18
N GLU A 571 -9.79 -13.22 0.06
CA GLU A 571 -8.76 -12.46 0.78
C GLU A 571 -7.37 -12.56 0.15
N LEU A 572 -7.02 -13.72 -0.44
CA LEU A 572 -5.81 -13.84 -1.23
C LEU A 572 -5.96 -13.13 -2.58
N HIS A 573 -7.08 -13.30 -3.27
CA HIS A 573 -7.30 -12.66 -4.58
C HIS A 573 -7.33 -11.13 -4.51
N ASP A 574 -7.95 -10.57 -3.48
CA ASP A 574 -7.95 -9.14 -3.22
C ASP A 574 -6.54 -8.65 -2.85
N PHE A 575 -5.79 -9.44 -2.08
CA PHE A 575 -4.37 -9.15 -1.83
C PHE A 575 -3.56 -9.12 -3.13
N PHE A 576 -3.75 -10.10 -4.02
CA PHE A 576 -3.07 -10.16 -5.32
C PHE A 576 -3.48 -9.02 -6.22
N LEU A 577 -4.79 -8.74 -6.30
CA LEU A 577 -5.35 -7.65 -7.08
C LEU A 577 -4.76 -6.30 -6.66
N HIS A 578 -4.68 -6.04 -5.36
CA HIS A 578 -4.07 -4.81 -4.84
C HIS A 578 -2.64 -4.67 -5.35
N HIS A 579 -1.78 -5.65 -5.13
CA HIS A 579 -0.36 -5.51 -5.44
C HIS A 579 -0.06 -5.57 -6.95
N ILE A 580 -0.85 -6.31 -7.73
CA ILE A 580 -0.66 -6.45 -9.19
C ILE A 580 -1.31 -5.28 -9.92
N ALA A 581 -2.57 -4.96 -9.66
CA ALA A 581 -3.25 -3.90 -10.42
C ALA A 581 -2.79 -2.50 -10.00
N ARG A 582 -2.58 -2.24 -8.70
CA ARG A 582 -2.15 -0.90 -8.22
C ARG A 582 -0.69 -0.60 -8.57
N PHE A 583 0.20 -1.55 -8.28
CA PHE A 583 1.64 -1.33 -8.32
C PHE A 583 2.35 -2.10 -9.44
N GLY A 584 1.72 -3.11 -10.05
CA GLY A 584 2.35 -3.96 -11.08
C GLY A 584 3.56 -4.70 -10.56
N LEU A 585 3.52 -5.13 -9.29
CA LEU A 585 4.56 -5.97 -8.72
C LEU A 585 4.61 -7.32 -9.43
N LYS A 586 5.81 -7.91 -9.47
CA LYS A 586 6.01 -9.25 -10.01
C LYS A 586 5.28 -10.29 -9.16
N PRO A 587 4.76 -11.37 -9.76
CA PRO A 587 4.14 -12.46 -9.02
C PRO A 587 4.96 -13.02 -7.86
N SER A 588 6.26 -13.26 -8.05
CA SER A 588 7.15 -13.76 -6.99
C SER A 588 7.19 -12.84 -5.75
N LYS A 589 7.25 -11.53 -5.98
CA LYS A 589 7.16 -10.49 -4.95
C LYS A 589 5.83 -10.51 -4.22
N VAL A 590 4.73 -10.65 -4.96
CA VAL A 590 3.38 -10.75 -4.38
C VAL A 590 3.24 -12.00 -3.53
N ALA A 591 3.80 -13.13 -3.96
CA ALA A 591 3.85 -14.36 -3.17
C ALA A 591 4.66 -14.19 -1.89
N PHE A 592 5.81 -13.50 -1.93
CA PHE A 592 6.62 -13.21 -0.75
C PHE A 592 5.89 -12.33 0.26
N LEU A 593 5.25 -11.25 -0.20
CA LEU A 593 4.46 -10.37 0.66
C LEU A 593 3.25 -11.12 1.26
N ALA A 594 2.55 -11.91 0.44
CA ALA A 594 1.42 -12.72 0.91
C ALA A 594 1.89 -13.76 1.93
N TRP A 595 3.03 -14.42 1.70
CA TRP A 595 3.56 -15.40 2.63
C TRP A 595 3.89 -14.76 3.97
N HIS A 596 4.55 -13.60 3.99
CA HIS A 596 4.78 -12.87 5.25
C HIS A 596 3.49 -12.39 5.93
N ALA A 597 2.45 -12.05 5.17
CA ALA A 597 1.17 -11.63 5.72
C ALA A 597 0.34 -12.80 6.28
N TRP A 598 0.42 -13.99 5.68
CA TRP A 598 -0.54 -15.07 5.92
C TRP A 598 0.05 -16.34 6.54
N ARG A 599 1.38 -16.48 6.65
CA ARG A 599 2.03 -17.71 7.17
C ARG A 599 1.78 -18.01 8.65
N ASP A 600 1.41 -17.00 9.43
CA ASP A 600 1.22 -17.10 10.88
C ASP A 600 0.02 -16.25 11.28
N ALA A 601 -1.09 -16.89 11.65
CA ALA A 601 -2.32 -16.20 12.03
C ALA A 601 -2.20 -15.39 13.34
N GLU A 602 -1.23 -15.72 14.21
CA GLU A 602 -1.02 -15.04 15.49
C GLU A 602 -0.12 -13.81 15.36
N ALA A 603 0.60 -13.68 14.24
CA ALA A 603 1.48 -12.55 13.95
C ALA A 603 0.83 -11.50 13.04
N GLY A 604 1.43 -10.30 13.00
CA GLY A 604 1.00 -9.23 12.12
C GLY A 604 -0.33 -8.60 12.51
N LEU A 605 -0.97 -7.91 11.56
CA LEU A 605 -2.16 -7.11 11.82
C LEU A 605 -3.39 -7.76 11.17
N TRP A 606 -4.46 -7.88 11.94
CA TRP A 606 -5.82 -8.21 11.49
C TRP A 606 -6.66 -6.94 11.50
N PRO A 607 -7.69 -6.83 10.66
CA PRO A 607 -8.70 -5.80 10.81
C PRO A 607 -9.33 -5.84 12.21
N ILE A 608 -9.76 -4.70 12.68
CA ILE A 608 -10.30 -4.60 14.04
C ILE A 608 -11.65 -5.31 14.11
N GLY A 609 -11.85 -6.05 15.21
CA GLY A 609 -13.05 -6.87 15.38
C GLY A 609 -13.13 -8.08 14.43
N PHE A 610 -12.02 -8.46 13.78
CA PHE A 610 -12.01 -9.66 12.96
C PHE A 610 -12.15 -10.92 13.83
N PRO A 611 -13.17 -11.78 13.60
CA PRO A 611 -13.43 -12.95 14.42
C PRO A 611 -12.25 -13.91 14.44
N ALA A 612 -11.98 -14.55 15.58
CA ALA A 612 -10.81 -15.41 15.76
C ALA A 612 -10.91 -16.67 14.90
N GLU A 613 -12.11 -17.23 14.79
CA GLU A 613 -12.46 -18.40 13.97
C GLU A 613 -12.31 -18.16 12.46
N GLY A 614 -12.33 -16.90 12.01
CA GLY A 614 -12.12 -16.54 10.61
C GLY A 614 -10.65 -16.31 10.24
N ARG A 615 -9.72 -16.36 11.22
CA ARG A 615 -8.30 -16.04 11.00
C ARG A 615 -7.58 -17.19 10.31
N ASN A 616 -7.57 -17.13 8.98
CA ASN A 616 -6.87 -18.12 8.18
C ASN A 616 -5.35 -17.93 8.19
N GLN A 617 -4.64 -19.05 7.96
CA GLN A 617 -3.22 -19.07 7.65
C GLN A 617 -2.99 -19.87 6.37
N TYR A 618 -2.01 -19.45 5.58
CA TYR A 618 -1.70 -20.07 4.30
C TYR A 618 -0.20 -20.35 4.17
N ASP A 619 0.14 -21.57 3.75
CA ASP A 619 1.50 -21.90 3.36
C ASP A 619 1.85 -21.35 1.96
N LEU A 620 3.14 -21.36 1.63
CA LEU A 620 3.62 -20.81 0.36
C LEU A 620 3.05 -21.56 -0.86
N ALA A 621 2.87 -22.88 -0.76
CA ALA A 621 2.33 -23.70 -1.84
C ALA A 621 0.86 -23.33 -2.15
N THR A 622 0.05 -23.10 -1.11
CA THR A 622 -1.33 -22.65 -1.22
C THR A 622 -1.41 -21.25 -1.84
N ILE A 623 -0.56 -20.33 -1.38
CA ILE A 623 -0.46 -18.98 -1.95
C ILE A 623 -0.08 -19.04 -3.42
N ALA A 624 0.96 -19.82 -3.78
CA ALA A 624 1.42 -19.96 -5.16
C ALA A 624 0.34 -20.53 -6.08
N LYS A 625 -0.38 -21.57 -5.65
CA LYS A 625 -1.50 -22.16 -6.39
C LYS A 625 -2.58 -21.13 -6.72
N TRP A 626 -3.01 -20.36 -5.71
CA TRP A 626 -4.07 -19.38 -5.90
C TRP A 626 -3.60 -18.14 -6.65
N LEU A 627 -2.33 -17.74 -6.50
CA LEU A 627 -1.73 -16.68 -7.29
C LEU A 627 -1.63 -17.09 -8.77
N GLU A 628 -1.19 -18.30 -9.09
CA GLU A 628 -1.19 -18.79 -10.48
C GLU A 628 -2.61 -18.77 -11.08
N THR A 629 -3.60 -19.21 -10.31
CA THR A 629 -5.02 -19.12 -10.69
C THR A 629 -5.43 -17.67 -10.95
N PHE A 630 -5.08 -16.74 -10.05
CA PHE A 630 -5.34 -15.32 -10.22
C PHE A 630 -4.71 -14.79 -11.50
N LEU A 631 -3.43 -15.08 -11.77
CA LEU A 631 -2.72 -14.59 -12.95
C LEU A 631 -3.37 -15.05 -14.24
N PHE A 632 -3.70 -16.35 -14.33
CA PHE A 632 -4.41 -16.91 -15.48
C PHE A 632 -5.77 -16.24 -15.66
N ARG A 633 -6.55 -16.11 -14.58
CA ARG A 633 -7.88 -15.50 -14.63
C ARG A 633 -7.81 -14.02 -15.00
N PHE A 634 -6.96 -13.27 -14.32
CA PHE A 634 -6.86 -11.82 -14.44
C PHE A 634 -6.29 -11.39 -15.79
N PHE A 635 -5.17 -11.95 -16.23
CA PHE A 635 -4.48 -11.50 -17.45
C PHE A 635 -4.98 -12.14 -18.74
N GLN A 636 -5.57 -13.33 -18.69
CA GLN A 636 -5.93 -14.09 -19.90
C GLN A 636 -7.43 -14.23 -20.12
N ILE A 637 -8.19 -14.72 -19.13
CA ILE A 637 -9.58 -15.14 -19.40
C ILE A 637 -10.67 -14.18 -18.91
N SER A 638 -10.33 -13.08 -18.25
CA SER A 638 -11.34 -12.19 -17.65
C SER A 638 -11.43 -10.81 -18.31
N GLN A 639 -10.42 -10.40 -19.09
CA GLN A 639 -10.36 -9.04 -19.62
C GLN A 639 -11.50 -8.74 -20.60
N PHE A 640 -11.91 -9.69 -21.44
CA PHE A 640 -13.02 -9.49 -22.38
C PHE A 640 -14.35 -9.17 -21.66
N LYS A 641 -14.57 -9.73 -20.46
CA LYS A 641 -15.75 -9.42 -19.64
C LYS A 641 -15.71 -7.99 -19.11
N ARG A 642 -14.51 -7.50 -18.79
CA ARG A 642 -14.29 -6.14 -18.30
C ARG A 642 -14.42 -5.08 -19.39
N SER A 643 -14.04 -5.42 -20.62
CA SER A 643 -14.08 -4.51 -21.77
C SER A 643 -15.48 -3.92 -22.04
N ALA A 644 -16.55 -4.63 -21.67
CA ALA A 644 -17.94 -4.17 -21.79
C ALA A 644 -18.61 -3.95 -20.42
N LEU A 645 -17.91 -3.39 -19.44
CA LEU A 645 -18.50 -3.11 -18.12
C LEU A 645 -19.52 -1.97 -18.13
N PRO A 646 -20.64 -2.13 -17.41
CA PRO A 646 -21.53 -1.02 -17.06
C PRO A 646 -20.79 0.15 -16.41
N ASN A 647 -21.45 1.30 -16.33
CA ASN A 647 -20.91 2.41 -15.56
C ASN A 647 -21.02 2.11 -14.06
N GLY A 648 -20.09 2.61 -13.28
CA GLY A 648 -20.04 2.48 -11.83
C GLY A 648 -18.95 3.41 -11.29
N PRO A 649 -19.03 3.82 -10.02
CA PRO A 649 -18.00 4.66 -9.44
C PRO A 649 -16.74 3.84 -9.12
N LYS A 650 -15.56 4.44 -9.29
CA LYS A 650 -14.35 3.97 -8.61
C LYS A 650 -14.52 4.28 -7.13
N VAL A 651 -14.26 3.29 -6.27
CA VAL A 651 -14.39 3.44 -4.81
C VAL A 651 -13.02 3.35 -4.16
N SER A 652 -12.32 2.21 -4.30
CA SER A 652 -10.97 2.08 -3.76
C SER A 652 -9.97 2.97 -4.49
N GLY A 653 -9.13 3.68 -3.72
CA GLY A 653 -7.95 4.38 -4.25
C GLY A 653 -6.91 3.43 -4.86
N ALA A 654 -6.92 2.15 -4.48
CA ALA A 654 -5.92 1.18 -4.91
C ALA A 654 -6.23 0.54 -6.28
N ALA A 655 -7.48 0.26 -6.61
CA ALA A 655 -7.81 -0.29 -7.93
C ALA A 655 -9.28 -0.09 -8.29
N ALA A 656 -9.53 0.15 -9.57
CA ALA A 656 -10.79 -0.18 -10.24
C ALA A 656 -10.46 -0.86 -11.57
N LEU A 657 -11.44 -1.57 -12.14
CA LEU A 657 -11.23 -2.39 -13.34
C LEU A 657 -11.99 -1.90 -14.56
N SER A 658 -12.38 -0.61 -14.56
CA SER A 658 -13.04 -0.03 -15.72
C SER A 658 -12.05 0.12 -16.89
N PRO A 659 -12.40 -0.35 -18.10
CA PRO A 659 -11.57 -0.14 -19.30
C PRO A 659 -11.49 1.32 -19.75
N ARG A 660 -12.29 2.19 -19.11
CA ARG A 660 -12.32 3.64 -19.34
C ARG A 660 -11.53 4.42 -18.28
N GLY A 661 -11.06 3.74 -17.24
CA GLY A 661 -10.34 4.33 -16.11
C GLY A 661 -9.00 3.64 -15.91
N ASP A 662 -8.83 3.03 -14.73
CA ASP A 662 -7.53 2.57 -14.22
C ASP A 662 -6.94 1.36 -14.97
N TRP A 663 -7.76 0.51 -15.60
CA TRP A 663 -7.29 -0.75 -16.20
C TRP A 663 -7.58 -0.85 -17.69
N ARG A 664 -6.58 -0.51 -18.52
CA ARG A 664 -6.65 -0.58 -19.98
C ARG A 664 -5.78 -1.73 -20.47
N ALA A 665 -6.40 -2.87 -20.77
CA ALA A 665 -5.70 -4.07 -21.24
C ALA A 665 -6.40 -4.73 -22.45
N PRO A 666 -5.64 -5.38 -23.34
CA PRO A 666 -6.17 -6.16 -24.46
C PRO A 666 -6.95 -7.38 -23.96
N SER A 667 -8.02 -7.76 -24.67
CA SER A 667 -8.88 -8.89 -24.26
C SER A 667 -8.37 -10.26 -24.70
N ASP A 668 -7.33 -10.26 -25.54
CA ASP A 668 -6.72 -11.37 -26.25
C ASP A 668 -5.25 -11.60 -25.81
N SER A 669 -4.87 -11.09 -24.62
CA SER A 669 -3.58 -11.38 -23.99
C SER A 669 -3.51 -12.78 -23.38
N VAL A 670 -2.28 -13.25 -23.16
CA VAL A 670 -1.97 -14.51 -22.46
C VAL A 670 -1.24 -14.24 -21.14
N ALA A 671 -1.33 -15.15 -20.18
CA ALA A 671 -0.73 -14.98 -18.83
C ALA A 671 0.69 -15.56 -18.69
N THR A 672 1.28 -16.08 -19.77
CA THR A 672 2.51 -16.90 -19.75
C THR A 672 3.66 -16.25 -18.99
N ALA A 673 3.99 -14.98 -19.29
CA ALA A 673 5.15 -14.31 -18.68
C ALA A 673 5.04 -14.19 -17.16
N TRP A 674 3.83 -13.95 -16.63
CA TRP A 674 3.60 -13.86 -15.19
C TRP A 674 3.68 -15.23 -14.51
N ILE A 675 3.13 -16.27 -15.14
CA ILE A 675 3.13 -17.62 -14.58
C ILE A 675 4.55 -18.20 -14.57
N GLU A 676 5.32 -17.99 -15.64
CA GLU A 676 6.72 -18.42 -15.72
C GLU A 676 7.59 -17.69 -14.70
N GLU A 677 7.38 -16.38 -14.50
CA GLU A 677 8.09 -15.60 -13.48
C GLU A 677 7.83 -16.15 -12.07
N LEU A 678 6.57 -16.46 -11.75
CA LEU A 678 6.21 -17.05 -10.46
C LEU A 678 6.91 -18.40 -10.24
N ARG A 679 6.78 -19.31 -11.22
CA ARG A 679 7.31 -20.68 -11.11
C ARG A 679 8.83 -20.70 -11.03
N ALA A 680 9.53 -19.84 -11.76
CA ALA A 680 10.99 -19.79 -11.76
C ALA A 680 11.58 -19.21 -10.47
N ALA A 681 10.79 -18.45 -9.70
CA ALA A 681 11.26 -17.77 -8.49
C ALA A 681 10.94 -18.51 -7.18
N LEU A 682 10.01 -19.46 -7.20
CA LEU A 682 9.61 -20.23 -6.03
C LEU A 682 10.63 -21.34 -5.68
N PRO A 683 10.75 -21.73 -4.39
CA PRO A 683 11.65 -22.80 -3.93
C PRO A 683 11.36 -24.21 -4.44
#